data_AF-A0A0F6YMH1-F1
#
_entry.id   AF-A0A0F6YMH1-F1
#
_cell.length_a   1.000
_cell.length_b   1.000
_cell.length_c   1.000
_cell.angle_alpha   90.00
_cell.angle_beta   90.00
_cell.angle_gamma   90.00
#
_symmetry.space_group_name_H-M   'P 1'
#
loop_
_entity.id
_entity.type
_entity.pdbx_description
1 polymer ?
#
loop_
_entity_poly.entity_id
_entity_poly.type
_entity_poly.pdbx_seq_one_letter_code
_entity_poly.pdbx_strand_id
1 'polypeptide(L)'
;MSCRIRALLFTSIVLSLTGCGDDDVAPPAPDGGTPCVLQPVAWSHASVGVTVGATRDVTIELTRPFSCNDVSLSFETSGAGSIEALPGDLVIEPLGTSRHALEITGVSEGVLTVTATATSEDGQRVEAELEVAITGTTVPQCEGEASGNVAPGGAIEATSGSLRGARIALAEGASREDEFQVDAFDAQIACASDAIVPEGYRALGPAVSLASSAGRTRFPRELDLAVPIRLALLPSHAHRGHVEVAYVGPGVTEPRIVPIADPVFEGSAGDGVFHFRAPRLGTYQVVTRDEGPQRRDRRFVYRGITGVSMGGSGSGRVGLGNPDRFDFVAPLGGPTDWQYMLEYIRRYHLGGFCTEEERQSGTVDCSAASQDRAPARGQFMEHVQHFENWWYEDAYDGQGGRFDRREYLEIFRDLSAMFGNANTDAGLDADDPNVAPPGTPDSERYRLPAERCALENVIRIAPEPEGGDELAATGWFDDEYNPEGRYPVISFCDGAEVPGDTGRWAPEGDNSAPAEVAYAVDVNGNGRRDPGEPVIRNGREPYRDVGSDGLPSEMEEGYDAITNPDPAGDDYDFQYNPLGTEGDWDRQDGEPFDDFGIDGVDGTAQLADGGYDSGEGDGVFTRTQGAQRMIDASPRGMLREMDDATARAQDVFADGGVRDLFNWVVMGHHSMGAFASRGIPVRFYNGHSALYLDGRDQDFVFSAVPWNEIGRHAMVRYGSIDATEQEKINGDGGHVGTVVQIQHRLFSSLAAMDRRWPGGDREVVRDSLCSEIGSGCDHVNSIELDFDAPTAQRSGPVTIILPPGYFHPQYAEYRYPVVYFLHGYGMEPSDLLATGLLLWNFMSDARLPQAQRFQKAIFVFPDGRCRGAECVNGTFYTDAPESTPNGPAMETFLLDVVDYVDATYRTRAPETIQVWE
;
A
#
# COMPACT_ATOMS: atom_id res chain seq x y z
N MET A 1 0.70 24.06 -0.39
CA MET A 1 0.72 22.79 -1.13
C MET A 1 1.04 22.95 -2.62
N SER A 2 0.18 23.60 -3.42
CA SER A 2 0.27 23.63 -4.90
C SER A 2 1.66 23.97 -5.51
N CYS A 3 2.42 24.93 -4.97
CA CYS A 3 3.66 25.37 -5.63
C CYS A 3 4.83 24.36 -5.56
N ARG A 4 4.97 23.59 -4.47
CA ARG A 4 6.09 22.64 -4.29
C ARG A 4 5.87 21.31 -4.99
N ILE A 5 4.66 20.74 -4.93
CA ILE A 5 4.30 19.54 -5.72
C ILE A 5 4.31 19.87 -7.21
N ARG A 6 3.77 21.03 -7.63
CA ARG A 6 3.94 21.52 -9.00
C ARG A 6 5.42 21.64 -9.35
N ALA A 7 6.25 22.25 -8.50
CA ALA A 7 7.69 22.36 -8.78
C ALA A 7 8.39 21.00 -8.84
N LEU A 8 8.06 20.04 -7.97
CA LEU A 8 8.62 18.68 -7.99
C LEU A 8 8.19 17.92 -9.24
N LEU A 9 6.90 17.90 -9.58
CA LEU A 9 6.38 17.28 -10.81
C LEU A 9 6.95 17.97 -12.07
N PHE A 10 7.05 19.30 -12.08
CA PHE A 10 7.59 20.07 -13.20
C PHE A 10 9.10 19.88 -13.36
N THR A 11 9.86 19.85 -12.26
CA THR A 11 11.30 19.55 -12.26
C THR A 11 11.55 18.08 -12.65
N SER A 12 10.68 17.16 -12.22
CA SER A 12 10.68 15.75 -12.63
C SER A 12 10.46 15.62 -14.13
N ILE A 13 9.51 16.38 -14.71
CA ILE A 13 9.28 16.41 -16.16
C ILE A 13 10.50 16.95 -16.88
N VAL A 14 11.09 18.06 -16.43
CA VAL A 14 12.30 18.62 -17.04
C VAL A 14 13.46 17.62 -16.97
N LEU A 15 13.67 16.95 -15.83
CA LEU A 15 14.71 15.92 -15.69
C LEU A 15 14.46 14.69 -16.60
N SER A 16 13.21 14.23 -16.70
CA SER A 16 12.81 13.12 -17.57
C SER A 16 12.98 13.46 -19.06
N LEU A 17 12.66 14.71 -19.43
CA LEU A 17 12.89 15.25 -20.76
C LEU A 17 14.39 15.47 -21.02
N THR A 18 15.20 15.85 -20.03
CA THR A 18 16.66 15.99 -20.22
C THR A 18 17.41 14.64 -20.26
N GLY A 19 16.89 13.59 -19.61
CA GLY A 19 17.35 12.21 -19.77
C GLY A 19 16.89 11.58 -21.10
N CYS A 20 15.87 12.16 -21.71
CA CYS A 20 15.45 11.91 -23.09
C CYS A 20 15.92 13.07 -23.96
N GLY A 21 17.25 13.26 -24.09
CA GLY A 21 17.86 14.43 -24.70
C GLY A 21 17.05 15.09 -25.83
N ASP A 22 16.98 16.43 -25.77
CA ASP A 22 16.48 17.40 -26.75
C ASP A 22 17.16 17.29 -28.13
N ASP A 23 17.23 16.08 -28.70
CA ASP A 23 17.43 15.94 -30.11
C ASP A 23 16.03 15.81 -30.73
N ASP A 24 15.62 16.87 -31.41
CA ASP A 24 14.69 16.86 -32.54
C ASP A 24 15.19 15.87 -33.63
N VAL A 25 15.37 14.59 -33.29
CA VAL A 25 15.50 13.53 -34.27
C VAL A 25 14.09 13.25 -34.73
N ALA A 26 13.68 14.00 -35.75
CA ALA A 26 12.58 13.57 -36.60
C ALA A 26 12.73 12.06 -36.83
N PRO A 27 11.73 11.23 -36.50
CA PRO A 27 11.79 9.85 -36.95
C PRO A 27 11.91 9.94 -38.48
N PRO A 28 12.83 9.19 -39.10
CA PRO A 28 12.94 9.23 -40.55
C PRO A 28 11.55 9.01 -41.13
N ALA A 29 11.18 9.81 -42.14
CA ALA A 29 10.05 9.45 -42.98
C ALA A 29 10.21 7.97 -43.40
N PRO A 30 9.15 7.23 -43.70
CA PRO A 30 9.26 5.96 -44.39
C PRO A 30 9.74 6.22 -45.84
N ASP A 31 10.92 6.82 -46.00
CA ASP A 31 11.73 6.71 -47.18
C ASP A 31 12.36 5.32 -47.11
N GLY A 32 12.11 4.51 -48.12
CA GLY A 32 12.58 3.12 -48.23
C GLY A 32 14.09 2.98 -48.34
N GLY A 33 14.82 3.37 -47.29
CA GLY A 33 16.29 3.41 -47.26
C GLY A 33 16.95 3.32 -45.90
N THR A 34 16.22 3.28 -44.77
CA THR A 34 16.84 2.95 -43.47
C THR A 34 17.10 1.44 -43.40
N PRO A 35 18.35 0.97 -43.26
CA PRO A 35 18.64 -0.47 -43.18
C PRO A 35 17.88 -1.11 -42.01
N CYS A 36 17.30 -2.29 -42.23
CA CYS A 36 16.78 -3.09 -41.13
C CYS A 36 17.95 -3.52 -40.24
N VAL A 37 17.97 -3.06 -38.98
CA VAL A 37 18.94 -3.48 -37.96
C VAL A 37 18.21 -4.20 -36.85
N LEU A 38 18.22 -5.54 -36.87
CA LEU A 38 17.58 -6.33 -35.82
C LEU A 38 18.21 -6.01 -34.47
N GLN A 39 17.37 -5.71 -33.47
CA GLN A 39 17.83 -5.62 -32.09
C GLN A 39 17.95 -7.04 -31.51
N PRO A 40 18.69 -7.22 -30.40
CA PRO A 40 18.77 -8.50 -29.72
C PRO A 40 17.39 -9.09 -29.43
N VAL A 41 17.25 -10.39 -29.67
CA VAL A 41 16.12 -11.18 -29.17
C VAL A 41 16.42 -11.53 -27.71
N ALA A 42 15.41 -11.54 -26.86
CA ALA A 42 15.56 -11.87 -25.46
C ALA A 42 14.49 -12.86 -25.01
N TRP A 43 14.90 -13.89 -24.28
CA TRP A 43 13.97 -14.73 -23.53
C TRP A 43 13.54 -14.02 -22.25
N SER A 44 12.32 -14.31 -21.78
CA SER A 44 11.82 -13.79 -20.50
C SER A 44 12.63 -14.30 -19.30
N HIS A 45 13.37 -15.40 -19.47
CA HIS A 45 14.25 -15.98 -18.46
C HIS A 45 15.54 -16.48 -19.11
N ALA A 46 16.63 -16.51 -18.32
CA ALA A 46 17.87 -17.15 -18.74
C ALA A 46 17.79 -18.69 -18.65
N SER A 47 16.99 -19.21 -17.72
CA SER A 47 16.78 -20.64 -17.48
C SER A 47 15.31 -20.90 -17.14
N VAL A 48 14.74 -21.98 -17.66
CA VAL A 48 13.40 -22.46 -17.37
C VAL A 48 13.44 -23.93 -16.95
N GLY A 49 12.54 -24.32 -16.06
CA GLY A 49 12.48 -25.68 -15.53
C GLY A 49 11.12 -26.32 -15.76
N VAL A 50 11.11 -27.63 -16.06
CA VAL A 50 9.90 -28.45 -16.13
C VAL A 50 10.15 -29.84 -15.55
N THR A 51 9.13 -30.46 -14.97
CA THR A 51 9.15 -31.91 -14.74
C THR A 51 8.76 -32.67 -16.02
N VAL A 52 9.12 -33.95 -16.11
CA VAL A 52 8.65 -34.81 -17.21
C VAL A 52 7.11 -34.80 -17.27
N GLY A 53 6.55 -34.46 -18.44
CA GLY A 53 5.12 -34.33 -18.70
C GLY A 53 4.48 -32.99 -18.31
N ALA A 54 5.23 -32.08 -17.68
CA ALA A 54 4.75 -30.74 -17.38
C ALA A 54 5.10 -29.75 -18.51
N THR A 55 4.31 -28.69 -18.62
CA THR A 55 4.44 -27.64 -19.64
C THR A 55 4.76 -26.30 -18.98
N ARG A 56 5.67 -25.54 -19.57
CA ARG A 56 5.99 -24.18 -19.14
C ARG A 56 5.87 -23.19 -20.27
N ASP A 57 5.21 -22.08 -19.97
CA ASP A 57 5.14 -20.95 -20.87
C ASP A 57 6.41 -20.11 -20.72
N VAL A 58 7.11 -19.90 -21.81
CA VAL A 58 8.22 -18.94 -21.90
C VAL A 58 7.88 -17.90 -22.94
N THR A 59 8.30 -16.66 -22.71
CA THR A 59 8.10 -15.59 -23.69
C THR A 59 9.42 -15.26 -24.34
N ILE A 60 9.38 -15.07 -25.65
CA ILE A 60 10.47 -14.48 -26.40
C ILE A 60 10.07 -13.10 -26.88
N GLU A 61 10.93 -12.13 -26.64
CA GLU A 61 10.74 -10.74 -27.01
C GLU A 61 11.70 -10.40 -28.14
N LEU A 62 11.14 -9.88 -29.23
CA LEU A 62 11.89 -9.34 -30.33
C LEU A 62 11.60 -7.84 -30.42
N THR A 63 12.61 -7.04 -30.14
CA THR A 63 12.54 -5.61 -30.43
C THR A 63 12.80 -5.39 -31.91
N ARG A 64 11.80 -4.87 -32.62
CA ARG A 64 11.91 -4.59 -34.05
C ARG A 64 11.85 -3.07 -34.31
N PRO A 65 12.81 -2.49 -35.04
CA PRO A 65 12.68 -1.14 -35.56
C PRO A 65 11.65 -1.06 -36.69
N PHE A 66 10.94 0.07 -36.77
CA PHE A 66 9.90 0.34 -37.80
C PHE A 66 10.37 0.19 -39.26
N SER A 67 11.68 0.21 -39.53
CA SER A 67 12.26 0.08 -40.87
C SER A 67 12.40 -1.35 -41.37
N CYS A 68 12.29 -2.36 -40.50
CA CYS A 68 12.35 -3.76 -40.91
C CYS A 68 11.01 -4.20 -41.54
N ASN A 69 11.03 -5.12 -42.51
CA ASN A 69 9.87 -5.93 -42.95
C ASN A 69 9.73 -7.17 -42.03
N ASP A 70 8.86 -8.12 -42.40
CA ASP A 70 8.64 -9.40 -41.72
C ASP A 70 9.95 -10.04 -41.23
N VAL A 71 9.94 -10.53 -39.99
CA VAL A 71 11.08 -11.22 -39.37
C VAL A 71 10.70 -12.67 -39.13
N SER A 72 11.52 -13.61 -39.62
CA SER A 72 11.33 -15.04 -39.36
C SER A 72 12.04 -15.43 -38.07
N LEU A 73 11.35 -16.14 -37.18
CA LEU A 73 11.88 -16.67 -35.94
C LEU A 73 11.89 -18.20 -35.99
N SER A 74 13.07 -18.81 -35.96
CA SER A 74 13.27 -20.27 -35.96
C SER A 74 13.84 -20.74 -34.62
N PHE A 75 13.56 -21.99 -34.24
CA PHE A 75 14.01 -22.56 -32.97
C PHE A 75 14.80 -23.86 -33.20
N GLU A 76 15.94 -23.98 -32.53
CA GLU A 76 16.77 -25.19 -32.51
C GLU A 76 16.97 -25.68 -31.08
N THR A 77 17.10 -27.00 -30.89
CA THR A 77 17.35 -27.61 -29.57
C THR A 77 18.60 -28.47 -29.58
N SER A 78 19.44 -28.33 -28.55
CA SER A 78 20.65 -29.16 -28.38
C SER A 78 20.35 -30.61 -27.93
N GLY A 79 19.12 -30.90 -27.51
CA GLY A 79 18.69 -32.19 -26.95
C GLY A 79 17.45 -32.77 -27.62
N ALA A 80 17.56 -33.15 -28.89
CA ALA A 80 16.44 -33.68 -29.68
C ALA A 80 15.67 -34.81 -28.96
N GLY A 81 14.35 -34.63 -28.81
CA GLY A 81 13.45 -35.60 -28.16
C GLY A 81 13.38 -35.49 -26.62
N SER A 82 14.11 -34.56 -26.00
CA SER A 82 14.02 -34.32 -24.55
C SER A 82 12.88 -33.38 -24.17
N ILE A 83 12.41 -32.57 -25.12
CA ILE A 83 11.16 -31.79 -25.05
C ILE A 83 10.25 -32.19 -26.20
N GLU A 84 8.96 -31.87 -26.10
CA GLU A 84 8.05 -31.93 -27.24
C GLU A 84 8.54 -31.03 -28.37
N ALA A 85 8.12 -31.35 -29.61
CA ALA A 85 8.56 -30.61 -30.78
C ALA A 85 8.14 -29.14 -30.67
N LEU A 86 9.12 -28.24 -30.71
CA LEU A 86 8.90 -26.81 -30.80
C LEU A 86 8.11 -26.47 -32.08
N PRO A 87 7.34 -25.36 -32.10
CA PRO A 87 6.66 -24.92 -33.31
C PRO A 87 7.67 -24.68 -34.43
N GLY A 88 7.19 -24.83 -35.67
CA GLY A 88 7.97 -24.44 -36.84
C GLY A 88 8.21 -22.93 -36.90
N ASP A 89 8.93 -22.47 -37.93
CA ASP A 89 9.29 -21.06 -38.11
C ASP A 89 8.06 -20.14 -37.98
N LEU A 90 8.18 -19.14 -37.12
CA LEU A 90 7.17 -18.11 -36.90
C LEU A 90 7.50 -16.88 -37.74
N VAL A 91 6.50 -16.26 -38.35
CA VAL A 91 6.67 -14.99 -39.07
C VAL A 91 6.12 -13.86 -38.20
N ILE A 92 6.98 -12.92 -37.84
CA ILE A 92 6.61 -11.72 -37.08
C ILE A 92 6.31 -10.60 -38.08
N GLU A 93 5.02 -10.39 -38.33
CA GLU A 93 4.52 -9.38 -39.26
C GLU A 93 4.83 -7.93 -38.80
N PRO A 94 4.85 -6.94 -39.70
CA PRO A 94 5.13 -5.53 -39.40
C PRO A 94 4.23 -4.88 -38.36
N LEU A 95 3.04 -5.42 -38.20
CA LEU A 95 2.03 -4.98 -37.23
C LEU A 95 1.69 -6.10 -36.21
N GLY A 96 2.49 -7.17 -36.19
CA GLY A 96 2.32 -8.31 -35.30
C GLY A 96 2.89 -8.07 -33.89
N THR A 97 2.70 -9.03 -33.00
CA THR A 97 3.14 -8.93 -31.59
C THR A 97 4.66 -9.03 -31.49
N SER A 98 5.31 -8.13 -30.75
CA SER A 98 6.77 -8.20 -30.46
C SER A 98 7.14 -9.19 -29.35
N ARG A 99 6.15 -9.87 -28.77
CA ARG A 99 6.29 -10.95 -27.80
C ARG A 99 5.56 -12.19 -28.31
N HIS A 100 6.23 -13.33 -28.25
CA HIS A 100 5.63 -14.62 -28.57
C HIS A 100 5.77 -15.55 -27.39
N ALA A 101 4.64 -16.13 -26.96
CA ALA A 101 4.65 -17.21 -25.98
C ALA A 101 4.99 -18.53 -26.68
N LEU A 102 5.78 -19.34 -26.01
CA LEU A 102 6.18 -20.67 -26.42
C LEU A 102 5.94 -21.64 -25.25
N GLU A 103 5.28 -22.75 -25.54
CA GLU A 103 5.09 -23.83 -24.58
C GLU A 103 6.26 -24.83 -24.68
N ILE A 104 6.93 -25.08 -23.55
CA ILE A 104 7.98 -26.09 -23.42
C ILE A 104 7.45 -27.24 -22.57
N THR A 105 7.27 -28.41 -23.18
CA THR A 105 6.83 -29.63 -22.48
C THR A 105 7.99 -30.60 -22.32
N GLY A 106 8.27 -31.03 -21.09
CA GLY A 106 9.35 -31.97 -20.78
C GLY A 106 9.02 -33.42 -21.16
N VAL A 107 9.95 -34.13 -21.81
CA VAL A 107 9.80 -35.55 -22.23
C VAL A 107 10.77 -36.48 -21.51
N SER A 108 12.02 -36.05 -21.30
CA SER A 108 13.03 -36.83 -20.57
C SER A 108 13.94 -35.94 -19.75
N GLU A 109 14.33 -36.39 -18.55
CA GLU A 109 15.23 -35.67 -17.67
C GLU A 109 16.57 -35.32 -18.34
N GLY A 110 17.08 -34.13 -18.05
CA GLY A 110 18.32 -33.60 -18.63
C GLY A 110 18.33 -32.07 -18.66
N VAL A 111 19.46 -31.49 -19.08
CA VAL A 111 19.59 -30.05 -19.34
C VAL A 111 19.89 -29.88 -20.82
N LEU A 112 19.18 -28.97 -21.48
CA LEU A 112 19.37 -28.64 -22.89
C LEU A 112 19.29 -27.12 -23.10
N THR A 113 19.59 -26.71 -24.32
CA THR A 113 19.50 -25.32 -24.77
C THR A 113 18.50 -25.23 -25.91
N VAL A 114 17.60 -24.25 -25.82
CA VAL A 114 16.76 -23.80 -26.93
C VAL A 114 17.36 -22.51 -27.47
N THR A 115 17.79 -22.54 -28.73
CA THR A 115 18.32 -21.37 -29.43
C THR A 115 17.24 -20.83 -30.35
N ALA A 116 16.87 -19.57 -30.15
CA ALA A 116 15.99 -18.85 -31.06
C ALA A 116 16.82 -17.95 -31.99
N THR A 117 16.56 -18.01 -33.28
CA THR A 117 17.24 -17.22 -34.31
C THR A 117 16.22 -16.36 -35.03
N ALA A 118 16.31 -15.04 -34.88
CA ALA A 118 15.53 -14.11 -35.68
C ALA A 118 16.31 -13.72 -36.94
N THR A 119 15.69 -13.86 -38.10
CA THR A 119 16.25 -13.56 -39.42
C THR A 119 15.40 -12.53 -40.16
N SER A 120 16.00 -11.41 -40.57
CA SER A 120 15.31 -10.41 -41.41
C SER A 120 15.34 -10.81 -42.88
N GLU A 121 14.47 -10.21 -43.70
CA GLU A 121 14.45 -10.40 -45.16
C GLU A 121 15.81 -10.04 -45.81
N ASP A 122 16.51 -9.03 -45.27
CA ASP A 122 17.85 -8.60 -45.68
C ASP A 122 18.97 -9.58 -45.25
N GLY A 123 18.62 -10.66 -44.54
CA GLY A 123 19.54 -11.71 -44.11
C GLY A 123 20.31 -11.41 -42.82
N GLN A 124 19.95 -10.37 -42.06
CA GLN A 124 20.51 -10.17 -40.73
C GLN A 124 20.00 -11.23 -39.77
N ARG A 125 20.85 -11.65 -38.84
CA ARG A 125 20.55 -12.69 -37.85
C ARG A 125 20.97 -12.26 -36.45
N VAL A 126 20.08 -12.49 -35.49
CA VAL A 126 20.33 -12.34 -34.05
C VAL A 126 19.82 -13.58 -33.33
N GLU A 127 20.51 -14.00 -32.27
CA GLU A 127 20.25 -15.25 -31.57
C GLU A 127 20.11 -15.02 -30.06
N ALA A 128 19.30 -15.86 -29.42
CA ALA A 128 19.13 -15.90 -27.98
C ALA A 128 19.02 -17.34 -27.49
N GLU A 129 19.69 -17.66 -26.39
CA GLU A 129 19.70 -19.00 -25.80
C GLU A 129 18.88 -19.04 -24.51
N LEU A 130 18.13 -20.12 -24.34
CA LEU A 130 17.38 -20.45 -23.13
C LEU A 130 17.84 -21.81 -22.63
N GLU A 131 18.31 -21.88 -21.39
CA GLU A 131 18.55 -23.16 -20.73
C GLU A 131 17.21 -23.78 -20.31
N VAL A 132 17.01 -25.06 -20.59
CA VAL A 132 15.84 -25.83 -20.16
C VAL A 132 16.32 -26.98 -19.28
N ALA A 133 15.96 -26.93 -17.99
CA ALA A 133 16.23 -27.98 -17.01
C ALA A 133 15.00 -28.88 -16.84
N ILE A 134 15.15 -30.16 -17.16
CA ILE A 134 14.08 -31.16 -17.07
C ILE A 134 14.42 -32.12 -15.93
N THR A 135 13.58 -32.16 -14.90
CA THR A 135 13.84 -32.97 -13.70
C THR A 135 12.73 -33.98 -13.43
N GLY A 136 13.01 -34.92 -12.52
CA GLY A 136 11.95 -35.68 -11.85
C GLY A 136 11.11 -34.78 -10.93
N THR A 137 10.07 -35.35 -10.32
CA THR A 137 9.16 -34.66 -9.39
C THR A 137 9.67 -34.66 -7.94
N THR A 138 10.80 -35.29 -7.66
CA THR A 138 11.30 -35.50 -6.30
C THR A 138 12.07 -34.27 -5.80
N VAL A 139 11.64 -33.74 -4.65
CA VAL A 139 12.41 -32.74 -3.89
C VAL A 139 13.68 -33.42 -3.35
N PRO A 140 14.87 -32.81 -3.53
CA PRO A 140 16.10 -33.39 -2.99
C PRO A 140 16.01 -33.55 -1.47
N GLN A 141 16.51 -34.68 -0.95
CA GLN A 141 16.59 -34.90 0.48
C GLN A 141 17.47 -33.82 1.11
N CYS A 142 17.03 -33.31 2.25
CA CYS A 142 17.77 -32.28 2.95
C CYS A 142 19.11 -32.81 3.47
N GLU A 143 20.21 -32.16 3.09
CA GLU A 143 21.56 -32.43 3.54
C GLU A 143 22.38 -31.13 3.62
N GLY A 144 23.14 -30.98 4.70
CA GLY A 144 24.03 -29.84 4.94
C GLY A 144 23.70 -29.11 6.24
N GLU A 145 24.62 -28.27 6.68
CA GLU A 145 24.47 -27.40 7.84
C GLU A 145 25.46 -26.23 7.76
N ALA A 146 25.16 -25.16 8.48
CA ALA A 146 26.11 -24.08 8.77
C ALA A 146 25.82 -23.52 10.16
N SER A 147 26.85 -23.03 10.84
CA SER A 147 26.69 -22.34 12.12
C SER A 147 27.78 -21.30 12.28
N GLY A 148 27.47 -20.18 12.93
CA GLY A 148 28.45 -19.14 13.19
C GLY A 148 27.80 -17.88 13.72
N ASN A 149 28.63 -16.87 13.92
CA ASN A 149 28.18 -15.55 14.36
C ASN A 149 27.77 -14.70 13.16
N VAL A 150 26.59 -14.10 13.23
CA VAL A 150 26.08 -13.13 12.26
C VAL A 150 26.17 -11.75 12.90
N ALA A 151 27.16 -10.97 12.48
CA ALA A 151 27.32 -9.56 12.86
C ALA A 151 26.76 -8.65 11.75
N PRO A 152 26.50 -7.36 12.03
CA PRO A 152 26.15 -6.40 10.98
C PRO A 152 27.14 -6.41 9.81
N GLY A 153 26.62 -6.54 8.58
CA GLY A 153 27.40 -6.71 7.35
C GLY A 153 27.92 -8.14 7.11
N GLY A 154 27.65 -9.07 8.03
CA GLY A 154 28.06 -10.47 7.99
C GLY A 154 26.95 -11.42 7.56
N ALA A 155 27.35 -12.66 7.31
CA ALA A 155 26.44 -13.75 6.97
C ALA A 155 27.02 -15.11 7.38
N ILE A 156 26.13 -16.10 7.55
CA ILE A 156 26.48 -17.52 7.52
C ILE A 156 25.76 -18.18 6.34
N GLU A 157 26.42 -19.12 5.68
CA GLU A 157 25.89 -19.80 4.50
C GLU A 157 26.32 -21.27 4.47
N ALA A 158 25.40 -22.16 4.13
CA ALA A 158 25.72 -23.56 3.88
C ALA A 158 26.35 -23.71 2.48
N THR A 159 27.51 -24.35 2.41
CA THR A 159 28.33 -24.43 1.18
C THR A 159 28.28 -25.80 0.49
N SER A 160 27.54 -26.75 1.04
CA SER A 160 27.50 -28.13 0.55
C SER A 160 26.15 -28.79 0.82
N GLY A 161 25.95 -29.98 0.23
CA GLY A 161 24.69 -30.71 0.31
C GLY A 161 23.55 -30.03 -0.45
N SER A 162 22.32 -30.47 -0.20
CA SER A 162 21.13 -29.83 -0.77
C SER A 162 20.83 -28.46 -0.17
N LEU A 163 21.44 -28.11 0.98
CA LEU A 163 21.35 -26.79 1.60
C LEU A 163 22.35 -25.78 1.05
N ARG A 164 23.13 -26.12 0.02
CA ARG A 164 24.05 -25.17 -0.62
C ARG A 164 23.32 -23.87 -1.01
N GLY A 165 23.84 -22.74 -0.54
CA GLY A 165 23.27 -21.40 -0.75
C GLY A 165 22.26 -20.96 0.31
N ALA A 166 21.83 -21.86 1.22
CA ALA A 166 21.00 -21.46 2.35
C ALA A 166 21.77 -20.49 3.26
N ARG A 167 21.17 -19.34 3.59
CA ARG A 167 21.87 -18.19 4.19
C ARG A 167 21.04 -17.47 5.23
N ILE A 168 21.73 -16.94 6.25
CA ILE A 168 21.24 -15.89 7.15
C ILE A 168 22.24 -14.75 7.08
N ALA A 169 21.79 -13.56 6.68
CA ALA A 169 22.60 -12.37 6.56
C ALA A 169 21.98 -11.17 7.26
N LEU A 170 22.84 -10.34 7.81
CA LEU A 170 22.47 -9.10 8.47
C LEU A 170 23.14 -7.93 7.73
N ALA A 171 22.32 -6.97 7.29
CA ALA A 171 22.83 -5.80 6.59
C ALA A 171 23.79 -4.97 7.46
N GLU A 172 24.74 -4.27 6.84
CA GLU A 172 25.68 -3.39 7.57
C GLU A 172 24.95 -2.32 8.38
N GLY A 173 23.83 -1.79 7.87
CA GLY A 173 22.99 -0.83 8.57
C GLY A 173 22.38 -1.33 9.88
N ALA A 174 22.49 -2.61 10.22
CA ALA A 174 22.08 -3.11 11.54
C ALA A 174 23.01 -2.65 12.68
N SER A 175 24.18 -2.07 12.36
CA SER A 175 25.10 -1.50 13.36
C SER A 175 24.70 -0.09 13.84
N ARG A 176 23.56 0.43 13.39
CA ARG A 176 23.02 1.73 13.81
C ARG A 176 22.63 1.70 15.29
N GLU A 177 22.49 2.87 15.90
CA GLU A 177 22.07 3.06 17.29
C GLU A 177 20.63 3.63 17.35
N ASP A 178 19.73 3.00 16.58
CA ASP A 178 18.31 3.36 16.52
C ASP A 178 17.43 2.12 16.66
N GLU A 179 16.11 2.27 16.53
CA GLU A 179 15.13 1.18 16.59
C GLU A 179 15.42 -0.03 15.69
N PHE A 180 16.21 0.13 14.61
CA PHE A 180 16.52 -0.93 13.65
C PHE A 180 17.85 -1.63 13.96
N GLN A 181 18.47 -1.32 15.11
CA GLN A 181 19.69 -1.99 15.56
C GLN A 181 19.47 -3.49 15.75
N VAL A 182 20.45 -4.29 15.31
CA VAL A 182 20.54 -5.71 15.65
C VAL A 182 21.97 -6.05 16.02
N ASP A 183 22.19 -6.38 17.30
CA ASP A 183 23.47 -6.88 17.77
C ASP A 183 23.82 -8.23 17.14
N ALA A 184 25.13 -8.50 17.06
CA ALA A 184 25.62 -9.77 16.56
C ALA A 184 25.06 -10.96 17.37
N PHE A 185 24.66 -12.03 16.66
CA PHE A 185 24.08 -13.21 17.28
C PHE A 185 24.62 -14.49 16.65
N ASP A 186 24.67 -15.57 17.44
CA ASP A 186 25.03 -16.88 16.92
C ASP A 186 23.82 -17.53 16.26
N ALA A 187 24.01 -18.05 15.05
CA ALA A 187 22.97 -18.61 14.21
C ALA A 187 23.36 -20.01 13.70
N GLN A 188 22.34 -20.78 13.34
CA GLN A 188 22.45 -22.11 12.78
C GLN A 188 21.48 -22.27 11.60
N ILE A 189 21.98 -22.91 10.55
CA ILE A 189 21.24 -23.38 9.38
C ILE A 189 21.31 -24.90 9.40
N ALA A 190 20.16 -25.56 9.40
CA ALA A 190 20.09 -27.01 9.42
C ALA A 190 18.84 -27.52 8.69
N CYS A 191 18.82 -28.81 8.40
CA CYS A 191 17.61 -29.48 7.96
C CYS A 191 16.55 -29.50 9.07
N ALA A 192 15.32 -29.13 8.73
CA ALA A 192 14.19 -29.38 9.62
C ALA A 192 13.93 -30.89 9.74
N SER A 193 13.35 -31.32 10.87
CA SER A 193 13.02 -32.74 11.09
C SER A 193 11.94 -33.24 10.13
N ASP A 194 11.00 -32.35 9.79
CA ASP A 194 9.82 -32.65 9.00
C ASP A 194 9.65 -31.60 7.89
N ALA A 195 8.99 -32.01 6.81
CA ALA A 195 8.51 -31.06 5.81
C ALA A 195 7.32 -30.28 6.38
N ILE A 196 7.24 -28.99 6.07
CA ILE A 196 6.20 -28.08 6.56
C ILE A 196 5.30 -27.62 5.41
N VAL A 197 4.89 -28.56 4.56
CA VAL A 197 4.06 -28.28 3.39
C VAL A 197 2.58 -28.26 3.80
N PRO A 198 1.87 -27.12 3.69
CA PRO A 198 0.45 -27.06 4.01
C PRO A 198 -0.42 -27.89 3.06
N GLU A 199 -1.66 -28.18 3.45
CA GLU A 199 -2.62 -28.88 2.58
C GLU A 199 -2.87 -28.09 1.28
N GLY A 200 -2.88 -28.79 0.13
CA GLY A 200 -3.07 -28.18 -1.19
C GLY A 200 -1.80 -27.57 -1.79
N TYR A 201 -0.65 -27.79 -1.16
CA TYR A 201 0.66 -27.30 -1.63
C TYR A 201 1.63 -28.45 -1.90
N ARG A 202 2.62 -28.18 -2.76
CA ARG A 202 3.84 -28.98 -2.91
C ARG A 202 5.08 -28.17 -2.61
N ALA A 203 6.12 -28.86 -2.15
CA ALA A 203 7.43 -28.30 -1.95
C ALA A 203 8.19 -28.09 -3.27
N LEU A 204 8.89 -26.96 -3.36
CA LEU A 204 9.88 -26.64 -4.39
C LEU A 204 11.32 -26.78 -3.89
N GLY A 205 11.51 -27.00 -2.59
CA GLY A 205 12.81 -27.17 -1.94
C GLY A 205 12.68 -27.88 -0.58
N PRO A 206 13.81 -28.21 0.06
CA PRO A 206 13.80 -28.78 1.41
C PRO A 206 13.27 -27.76 2.44
N ALA A 207 12.77 -28.26 3.57
CA ALA A 207 12.49 -27.42 4.73
C ALA A 207 13.81 -27.07 5.44
N VAL A 208 14.06 -25.78 5.64
CA VAL A 208 15.31 -25.25 6.18
C VAL A 208 15.03 -24.56 7.50
N SER A 209 15.66 -25.05 8.58
CA SER A 209 15.65 -24.39 9.88
C SER A 209 16.72 -23.29 9.90
N LEU A 210 16.27 -22.05 10.02
CA LEU A 210 17.10 -20.86 10.20
C LEU A 210 16.90 -20.38 11.64
N ALA A 211 17.85 -20.66 12.54
CA ALA A 211 17.66 -20.46 13.98
C ALA A 211 18.76 -19.59 14.59
N SER A 212 18.42 -18.87 15.67
CA SER A 212 19.40 -18.29 16.58
C SER A 212 19.71 -19.26 17.73
N SER A 213 20.98 -19.42 18.06
CA SER A 213 21.43 -20.27 19.18
C SER A 213 20.96 -19.73 20.54
N ALA A 214 20.64 -18.44 20.62
CA ALA A 214 20.11 -17.77 21.81
C ALA A 214 18.56 -17.79 21.86
N GLY A 215 17.90 -18.44 20.90
CA GLY A 215 16.44 -18.47 20.83
C GLY A 215 15.79 -17.16 20.36
N ARG A 216 16.57 -16.15 19.95
CA ARG A 216 16.05 -14.91 19.38
C ARG A 216 15.46 -15.17 18.00
N THR A 217 14.16 -14.95 17.85
CA THR A 217 13.43 -15.27 16.60
C THR A 217 12.73 -14.09 15.96
N ARG A 218 12.38 -13.03 16.70
CA ARG A 218 11.77 -11.80 16.16
C ARG A 218 12.82 -10.66 16.13
N PHE A 219 12.84 -9.88 15.05
CA PHE A 219 13.80 -8.78 14.82
C PHE A 219 13.08 -7.47 14.48
N PRO A 220 13.61 -6.30 14.88
CA PRO A 220 13.01 -5.01 14.57
C PRO A 220 13.22 -4.57 13.11
N ARG A 221 13.90 -5.40 12.31
CA ARG A 221 14.17 -5.23 10.89
C ARG A 221 14.12 -6.57 10.18
N GLU A 222 13.96 -6.53 8.87
CA GLU A 222 14.08 -7.73 8.06
C GLU A 222 15.55 -8.16 7.90
N LEU A 223 15.76 -9.47 7.90
CA LEU A 223 17.03 -10.14 7.60
C LEU A 223 17.06 -10.58 6.14
N ASP A 224 18.24 -10.71 5.54
CA ASP A 224 18.43 -11.33 4.21
C ASP A 224 18.57 -12.85 4.40
N LEU A 225 17.54 -13.58 3.99
CA LEU A 225 17.44 -15.02 4.14
C LEU A 225 17.47 -15.69 2.76
N ALA A 226 18.08 -16.86 2.69
CA ALA A 226 18.08 -17.64 1.45
C ALA A 226 17.85 -19.12 1.74
N VAL A 227 17.10 -19.78 0.86
CA VAL A 227 16.83 -21.22 0.91
C VAL A 227 16.92 -21.83 -0.49
N PRO A 228 17.32 -23.11 -0.62
CA PRO A 228 17.41 -23.78 -1.92
C PRO A 228 16.03 -23.97 -2.56
N ILE A 229 15.96 -23.84 -3.88
CA ILE A 229 14.73 -24.00 -4.67
C ILE A 229 15.00 -24.75 -5.98
N ARG A 230 14.01 -25.48 -6.46
CA ARG A 230 13.95 -26.03 -7.83
C ARG A 230 12.68 -25.53 -8.53
N LEU A 231 12.82 -24.49 -9.35
CA LEU A 231 11.73 -23.95 -10.16
C LEU A 231 11.17 -24.98 -11.16
N ALA A 232 11.95 -26.00 -11.53
CA ALA A 232 11.47 -27.11 -12.36
C ALA A 232 10.31 -27.90 -11.74
N LEU A 233 10.15 -27.87 -10.41
CA LEU A 233 9.06 -28.53 -9.68
C LEU A 233 7.74 -27.74 -9.69
N LEU A 234 7.74 -26.51 -10.20
CA LEU A 234 6.51 -25.73 -10.37
C LEU A 234 5.53 -26.50 -11.29
N PRO A 235 4.21 -26.49 -11.00
CA PRO A 235 3.18 -27.08 -11.86
C PRO A 235 3.19 -26.53 -13.30
N SER A 236 2.45 -27.19 -14.19
CA SER A 236 2.27 -26.68 -15.55
C SER A 236 1.72 -25.25 -15.55
N HIS A 237 2.22 -24.41 -16.44
CA HIS A 237 1.85 -22.99 -16.59
C HIS A 237 2.14 -22.07 -15.38
N ALA A 238 2.65 -22.60 -14.26
CA ALA A 238 3.11 -21.78 -13.16
C ALA A 238 4.36 -20.97 -13.54
N HIS A 239 4.73 -19.97 -12.74
CA HIS A 239 5.87 -19.09 -13.01
C HIS A 239 6.43 -18.57 -11.68
N ARG A 240 7.48 -17.73 -11.68
CA ARG A 240 8.09 -17.25 -10.42
C ARG A 240 7.11 -16.51 -9.50
N GLY A 241 6.09 -15.88 -10.09
CA GLY A 241 4.91 -15.33 -9.40
C GLY A 241 4.05 -16.30 -8.56
N HIS A 242 4.18 -17.61 -8.76
CA HIS A 242 3.42 -18.66 -8.05
C HIS A 242 4.24 -19.34 -6.94
N VAL A 243 5.45 -18.83 -6.69
CA VAL A 243 6.28 -19.26 -5.57
C VAL A 243 5.77 -18.58 -4.30
N GLU A 244 5.46 -19.39 -3.29
CA GLU A 244 4.98 -19.03 -1.96
C GLU A 244 5.92 -19.65 -0.91
N VAL A 245 5.85 -19.18 0.33
CA VAL A 245 6.73 -19.65 1.42
C VAL A 245 5.89 -20.13 2.58
N ALA A 246 6.10 -21.39 2.99
CA ALA A 246 5.57 -21.93 4.22
C ALA A 246 6.53 -21.64 5.39
N TYR A 247 5.96 -21.33 6.55
CA TYR A 247 6.68 -21.02 7.77
C TYR A 247 6.12 -21.76 8.98
N VAL A 248 7.02 -22.17 9.86
CA VAL A 248 6.77 -22.62 11.24
C VAL A 248 7.82 -21.99 12.16
N GLY A 249 7.41 -21.52 13.33
CA GLY A 249 8.30 -20.88 14.31
C GLY A 249 7.56 -20.52 15.59
N PRO A 250 8.16 -19.73 16.50
CA PRO A 250 7.48 -19.29 17.72
C PRO A 250 6.18 -18.54 17.42
N GLY A 251 5.08 -18.92 18.08
CA GLY A 251 3.71 -18.45 17.80
C GLY A 251 3.05 -19.04 16.54
N VAL A 252 3.78 -19.81 15.73
CA VAL A 252 3.27 -20.41 14.48
C VAL A 252 3.63 -21.89 14.45
N THR A 253 2.81 -22.70 15.11
CA THR A 253 3.05 -24.15 15.26
C THR A 253 2.54 -24.97 14.08
N GLU A 254 1.47 -24.53 13.44
CA GLU A 254 0.95 -25.13 12.20
C GLU A 254 1.58 -24.47 10.97
N PRO A 255 2.05 -25.26 9.98
CA PRO A 255 2.57 -24.71 8.74
C PRO A 255 1.55 -23.82 8.04
N ARG A 256 1.94 -22.57 7.79
CA ARG A 256 1.11 -21.59 7.07
C ARG A 256 1.92 -20.85 6.03
N ILE A 257 1.22 -20.36 5.02
CA ILE A 257 1.84 -19.49 4.00
C ILE A 257 2.00 -18.10 4.58
N VAL A 258 3.20 -17.55 4.48
CA VAL A 258 3.51 -16.18 4.91
C VAL A 258 3.96 -15.35 3.72
N PRO A 259 3.52 -14.08 3.60
CA PRO A 259 4.11 -13.14 2.66
C PRO A 259 5.60 -13.00 2.95
N ILE A 260 6.38 -12.69 1.91
CA ILE A 260 7.81 -12.40 2.01
C ILE A 260 8.12 -11.11 1.26
N ALA A 261 9.28 -10.53 1.60
CA ALA A 261 9.79 -9.35 0.94
C ALA A 261 10.94 -9.67 -0.02
N ASP A 262 11.10 -8.87 -1.06
CA ASP A 262 12.24 -8.89 -2.00
C ASP A 262 12.60 -10.28 -2.55
N PRO A 263 11.65 -11.01 -3.17
CA PRO A 263 11.95 -12.31 -3.76
C PRO A 263 13.00 -12.20 -4.86
N VAL A 264 14.09 -12.95 -4.73
CA VAL A 264 15.16 -13.02 -5.73
C VAL A 264 15.44 -14.48 -6.07
N PHE A 265 15.51 -14.76 -7.38
CA PHE A 265 15.76 -16.10 -7.90
C PHE A 265 17.15 -16.16 -8.53
N GLU A 266 18.08 -16.83 -7.86
CA GLU A 266 19.46 -17.01 -8.32
C GLU A 266 19.70 -18.45 -8.80
N GLY A 267 20.55 -18.60 -9.82
CA GLY A 267 20.94 -19.90 -10.36
C GLY A 267 20.04 -20.40 -11.49
N SER A 268 20.09 -21.70 -11.74
CA SER A 268 19.30 -22.35 -12.80
C SER A 268 17.92 -22.77 -12.28
N ALA A 269 16.97 -22.99 -13.19
CA ALA A 269 15.65 -23.47 -12.79
C ALA A 269 15.65 -24.89 -12.17
N GLY A 270 16.68 -25.70 -12.45
CA GLY A 270 16.83 -27.05 -11.89
C GLY A 270 17.57 -27.10 -10.55
N ASP A 271 18.39 -26.10 -10.26
CA ASP A 271 19.21 -25.98 -9.05
C ASP A 271 19.48 -24.49 -8.81
N GLY A 272 18.71 -23.88 -7.91
CA GLY A 272 18.74 -22.45 -7.62
C GLY A 272 18.61 -22.14 -6.14
N VAL A 273 18.75 -20.85 -5.83
CA VAL A 273 18.60 -20.29 -4.48
C VAL A 273 17.53 -19.22 -4.54
N PHE A 274 16.61 -19.28 -3.57
CA PHE A 274 15.57 -18.29 -3.37
C PHE A 274 15.93 -17.40 -2.20
N HIS A 275 16.27 -16.14 -2.49
CA HIS A 275 16.50 -15.13 -1.48
C HIS A 275 15.21 -14.35 -1.22
N PHE A 276 15.02 -13.96 0.03
CA PHE A 276 13.90 -13.14 0.47
C PHE A 276 14.26 -12.45 1.78
N ARG A 277 13.47 -11.45 2.14
CA ARG A 277 13.58 -10.73 3.40
C ARG A 277 12.43 -11.04 4.33
N ALA A 278 12.75 -11.22 5.61
CA ALA A 278 11.77 -11.51 6.66
C ALA A 278 12.28 -11.05 8.03
N PRO A 279 11.40 -10.54 8.92
CA PRO A 279 11.80 -10.10 10.27
C PRO A 279 11.82 -11.23 11.31
N ARG A 280 11.51 -12.47 10.92
CA ARG A 280 11.51 -13.63 11.82
C ARG A 280 12.49 -14.72 11.37
N LEU A 281 13.05 -15.43 12.34
CA LEU A 281 13.75 -16.70 12.15
C LEU A 281 12.80 -17.87 12.47
N GLY A 282 13.08 -19.05 11.93
CA GLY A 282 12.24 -20.24 12.06
C GLY A 282 12.53 -21.26 10.95
N THR A 283 11.59 -22.16 10.71
CA THR A 283 11.67 -23.09 9.59
C THR A 283 10.94 -22.53 8.38
N TYR A 284 11.64 -22.44 7.26
CA TYR A 284 11.11 -21.99 5.98
C TYR A 284 11.13 -23.11 4.96
N GLN A 285 10.07 -23.23 4.16
CA GLN A 285 10.04 -24.12 3.01
C GLN A 285 9.38 -23.42 1.83
N VAL A 286 10.06 -23.43 0.68
CA VAL A 286 9.48 -22.87 -0.55
C VAL A 286 8.46 -23.84 -1.10
N VAL A 287 7.27 -23.34 -1.40
CA VAL A 287 6.13 -24.12 -1.84
C VAL A 287 5.39 -23.45 -3.00
N THR A 288 4.45 -24.17 -3.58
CA THR A 288 3.49 -23.67 -4.56
C THR A 288 2.21 -24.49 -4.49
N ARG A 289 1.10 -23.95 -4.98
CA ARG A 289 -0.18 -24.65 -5.00
C ARG A 289 -0.12 -25.88 -5.89
N ASP A 290 -0.70 -26.98 -5.43
CA ASP A 290 -0.62 -28.27 -6.11
C ASP A 290 -1.32 -28.30 -7.46
N GLU A 291 -2.47 -27.64 -7.52
CA GLU A 291 -3.27 -27.52 -8.74
C GLU A 291 -2.56 -26.72 -9.81
N GLY A 292 -1.72 -25.74 -9.42
CA GLY A 292 -1.15 -24.75 -10.32
C GLY A 292 -2.23 -23.88 -10.99
N PRO A 293 -1.81 -22.95 -11.87
CA PRO A 293 -2.75 -22.09 -12.59
C PRO A 293 -3.77 -22.91 -13.38
N GLN A 294 -5.04 -22.54 -13.28
CA GLN A 294 -6.14 -23.15 -14.01
C GLN A 294 -6.61 -22.22 -15.11
N ARG A 295 -7.11 -22.81 -16.21
CA ARG A 295 -7.84 -22.03 -17.22
C ARG A 295 -9.18 -21.62 -16.64
N ARG A 296 -9.41 -20.32 -16.54
CA ARG A 296 -10.70 -19.76 -16.13
C ARG A 296 -11.10 -18.58 -17.00
N ASP A 297 -12.40 -18.39 -17.14
CA ASP A 297 -12.96 -17.21 -17.77
C ASP A 297 -12.86 -16.06 -16.76
N ARG A 298 -12.10 -15.02 -17.11
CA ARG A 298 -12.00 -13.78 -16.33
C ARG A 298 -12.68 -12.65 -17.10
N ARG A 299 -13.57 -11.94 -16.42
CA ARG A 299 -14.17 -10.71 -16.93
C ARG A 299 -13.24 -9.54 -16.62
N PHE A 300 -12.91 -8.77 -17.65
CA PHE A 300 -12.19 -7.50 -17.57
C PHE A 300 -13.15 -6.37 -17.91
N VAL A 301 -13.16 -5.30 -17.13
CA VAL A 301 -13.92 -4.07 -17.40
C VAL A 301 -13.07 -2.94 -17.96
N TYR A 302 -11.75 -3.12 -17.99
CA TYR A 302 -10.74 -2.21 -18.52
C TYR A 302 -10.74 -0.83 -17.85
N ARG A 303 -11.01 -0.82 -16.54
CA ARG A 303 -10.94 0.39 -15.70
C ARG A 303 -10.04 0.13 -14.51
N GLY A 304 -9.14 1.08 -14.26
CA GLY A 304 -8.25 1.07 -13.11
C GLY A 304 -8.37 2.38 -12.34
N ILE A 305 -8.14 2.31 -11.04
CA ILE A 305 -8.20 3.47 -10.15
C ILE A 305 -6.92 3.54 -9.31
N THR A 306 -6.35 4.73 -9.21
CA THR A 306 -5.11 4.98 -8.47
C THR A 306 -5.12 6.40 -7.90
N GLY A 307 -4.28 6.67 -6.91
CA GLY A 307 -4.13 8.01 -6.38
C GLY A 307 -3.06 8.08 -5.31
N VAL A 308 -2.64 9.30 -4.98
CA VAL A 308 -1.60 9.56 -3.97
C VAL A 308 -2.19 10.26 -2.74
N SER A 309 -1.69 9.93 -1.55
CA SER A 309 -2.12 10.60 -0.29
C SER A 309 -3.65 10.47 -0.09
N MET A 310 -4.41 11.57 0.01
CA MET A 310 -5.89 11.55 0.02
C MET A 310 -6.48 10.72 -1.12
N GLY A 311 -5.92 10.79 -2.33
CA GLY A 311 -6.34 9.99 -3.47
C GLY A 311 -5.96 8.51 -3.34
N GLY A 312 -4.93 8.18 -2.55
CA GLY A 312 -4.57 6.81 -2.20
C GLY A 312 -5.66 6.14 -1.37
N SER A 313 -6.16 6.83 -0.35
CA SER A 313 -7.36 6.40 0.40
C SER A 313 -8.57 6.23 -0.50
N GLY A 314 -8.85 7.26 -1.31
CA GLY A 314 -9.97 7.24 -2.24
C GLY A 314 -9.91 6.07 -3.22
N SER A 315 -8.73 5.77 -3.78
CA SER A 315 -8.59 4.69 -4.75
C SER A 315 -8.75 3.32 -4.12
N GLY A 316 -8.17 3.08 -2.94
CA GLY A 316 -8.37 1.84 -2.19
C GLY A 316 -9.84 1.60 -1.85
N ARG A 317 -10.50 2.62 -1.29
CA ARG A 317 -11.90 2.57 -0.87
C ARG A 317 -12.88 2.44 -2.04
N VAL A 318 -12.85 3.36 -2.99
CA VAL A 318 -13.79 3.37 -4.13
C VAL A 318 -13.53 2.17 -5.04
N GLY A 319 -12.27 1.78 -5.23
CA GLY A 319 -11.89 0.63 -6.04
C GLY A 319 -12.41 -0.68 -5.47
N LEU A 320 -12.11 -0.98 -4.20
CA LEU A 320 -12.53 -2.22 -3.55
C LEU A 320 -14.02 -2.23 -3.17
N GLY A 321 -14.62 -1.06 -2.93
CA GLY A 321 -16.06 -0.91 -2.70
C GLY A 321 -16.92 -1.09 -3.96
N ASN A 322 -16.32 -0.97 -5.15
CA ASN A 322 -17.00 -1.10 -6.44
C ASN A 322 -16.28 -2.11 -7.36
N PRO A 323 -16.13 -3.38 -6.96
CA PRO A 323 -15.28 -4.36 -7.64
C PRO A 323 -15.80 -4.78 -9.03
N ASP A 324 -17.05 -4.48 -9.36
CA ASP A 324 -17.62 -4.67 -10.70
C ASP A 324 -17.30 -3.52 -11.66
N ARG A 325 -16.82 -2.39 -11.13
CA ARG A 325 -16.49 -1.17 -11.87
C ARG A 325 -15.00 -1.07 -12.21
N PHE A 326 -14.13 -1.67 -11.40
CA PHE A 326 -12.67 -1.60 -11.54
C PHE A 326 -12.03 -2.99 -11.53
N ASP A 327 -11.05 -3.23 -12.41
CA ASP A 327 -10.25 -4.46 -12.41
C ASP A 327 -9.00 -4.34 -11.53
N PHE A 328 -8.51 -3.11 -11.36
CA PHE A 328 -7.21 -2.82 -10.80
C PHE A 328 -7.28 -1.61 -9.86
N VAL A 329 -6.77 -1.79 -8.65
CA VAL A 329 -6.78 -0.80 -7.57
C VAL A 329 -5.35 -0.54 -7.12
N ALA A 330 -4.93 0.73 -7.16
CA ALA A 330 -3.57 1.12 -6.83
C ALA A 330 -3.49 2.27 -5.83
N PRO A 331 -3.67 2.00 -4.53
CA PRO A 331 -3.54 3.01 -3.48
C PRO A 331 -2.06 3.32 -3.24
N LEU A 332 -1.64 4.54 -3.59
CA LEU A 332 -0.25 4.99 -3.41
C LEU A 332 -0.15 5.83 -2.13
N GLY A 333 0.05 5.15 -1.00
CA GLY A 333 -0.09 5.71 0.34
C GLY A 333 -1.54 6.08 0.68
N GLY A 334 -1.70 6.94 1.70
CA GLY A 334 -3.01 7.39 2.17
C GLY A 334 -3.71 6.40 3.11
N PRO A 335 -4.80 6.83 3.77
CA PRO A 335 -5.48 5.98 4.73
C PRO A 335 -6.23 4.81 4.09
N THR A 336 -5.60 3.63 4.11
CA THR A 336 -6.15 2.35 3.63
C THR A 336 -6.62 1.41 4.75
N ASP A 337 -6.31 1.72 6.01
CA ASP A 337 -6.71 0.91 7.18
C ASP A 337 -7.13 1.80 8.38
N TRP A 338 -8.40 2.19 8.41
CA TRP A 338 -8.87 3.11 9.45
C TRP A 338 -8.86 2.50 10.86
N GLN A 339 -8.88 1.18 11.00
CA GLN A 339 -8.74 0.51 12.29
C GLN A 339 -7.38 0.84 12.93
N TYR A 340 -6.29 0.64 12.18
CA TYR A 340 -4.95 1.05 12.61
C TYR A 340 -4.89 2.56 12.93
N MET A 341 -5.38 3.39 12.00
CA MET A 341 -5.23 4.84 12.12
C MET A 341 -6.00 5.43 13.31
N LEU A 342 -7.20 4.93 13.60
CA LEU A 342 -7.97 5.37 14.76
C LEU A 342 -7.24 5.07 16.06
N GLU A 343 -6.62 3.89 16.16
CA GLU A 343 -5.82 3.53 17.34
C GLU A 343 -4.53 4.36 17.41
N TYR A 344 -3.88 4.59 16.26
CA TYR A 344 -2.70 5.47 16.18
C TYR A 344 -3.02 6.91 16.62
N ILE A 345 -4.20 7.43 16.24
CA ILE A 345 -4.69 8.73 16.71
C ILE A 345 -4.94 8.70 18.22
N ARG A 346 -5.70 7.71 18.71
CA ARG A 346 -6.02 7.56 20.14
C ARG A 346 -4.76 7.50 21.02
N ARG A 347 -3.80 6.65 20.66
CA ARG A 347 -2.59 6.37 21.46
C ARG A 347 -1.56 7.49 21.42
N TYR A 348 -1.41 8.14 20.27
CA TYR A 348 -0.28 9.05 20.04
C TYR A 348 -0.71 10.48 19.75
N HIS A 349 -1.62 10.72 18.79
CA HIS A 349 -2.06 12.08 18.49
C HIS A 349 -2.87 12.70 19.63
N LEU A 350 -3.58 11.89 20.42
CA LEU A 350 -4.37 12.26 21.60
C LEU A 350 -3.73 11.83 22.93
N GLY A 351 -2.50 11.29 22.91
CA GLY A 351 -1.85 10.67 24.07
C GLY A 351 -0.57 11.34 24.57
N GLY A 352 0.07 10.69 25.56
CA GLY A 352 1.32 11.11 26.20
C GLY A 352 1.16 11.99 27.45
N PHE A 353 -0.07 12.20 27.92
CA PHE A 353 -0.39 13.00 29.10
C PHE A 353 -0.31 12.19 30.39
N CYS A 354 -0.27 12.88 31.54
CA CYS A 354 -0.47 12.22 32.82
C CYS A 354 -1.93 11.77 32.98
N THR A 355 -2.11 10.57 33.53
CA THR A 355 -3.39 10.13 34.09
C THR A 355 -3.79 11.00 35.29
N GLU A 356 -5.06 10.97 35.69
CA GLU A 356 -5.52 11.66 36.90
C GLU A 356 -4.87 11.10 38.17
N GLU A 357 -4.65 9.79 38.24
CA GLU A 357 -3.94 9.17 39.36
C GLU A 357 -2.51 9.73 39.49
N GLU A 358 -1.78 9.79 38.38
CA GLU A 358 -0.43 10.35 38.33
C GLU A 358 -0.40 11.82 38.76
N ARG A 359 -1.36 12.62 38.26
CA ARG A 359 -1.51 14.04 38.59
C ARG A 359 -1.78 14.23 40.09
N GLN A 360 -2.67 13.44 40.67
CA GLN A 360 -2.98 13.48 42.10
C GLN A 360 -1.83 13.00 42.98
N SER A 361 -1.02 12.05 42.49
CA SER A 361 0.15 11.55 43.23
C SER A 361 1.19 12.65 43.51
N GLY A 362 1.32 13.60 42.58
CA GLY A 362 2.35 14.64 42.60
C GLY A 362 3.79 14.13 42.49
N THR A 363 3.99 12.85 42.13
CA THR A 363 5.32 12.21 42.06
C THR A 363 5.97 12.29 40.69
N VAL A 364 5.17 12.60 39.66
CA VAL A 364 5.61 12.75 38.27
C VAL A 364 5.38 14.18 37.77
N ASP A 365 6.17 14.59 36.78
CA ASP A 365 6.00 15.89 36.15
C ASP A 365 4.90 15.82 35.07
N CYS A 366 3.82 16.55 35.31
CA CYS A 366 2.64 16.66 34.45
C CYS A 366 2.54 18.02 33.76
N SER A 367 3.64 18.76 33.65
CA SER A 367 3.68 20.07 32.98
C SER A 367 3.71 20.01 31.45
N ALA A 368 3.81 18.81 30.87
CA ALA A 368 3.84 18.58 29.43
C ALA A 368 3.43 17.13 29.10
N ALA A 369 3.05 16.87 27.85
CA ALA A 369 3.00 15.51 27.33
C ALA A 369 4.43 14.97 27.10
N SER A 370 4.61 13.65 27.13
CA SER A 370 5.91 13.01 26.94
C SER A 370 5.79 11.71 26.15
N GLN A 371 6.81 11.41 25.36
CA GLN A 371 6.98 10.13 24.68
C GLN A 371 7.08 8.96 25.67
N ASP A 372 7.62 9.19 26.88
CA ASP A 372 7.75 8.14 27.92
C ASP A 372 6.38 7.65 28.44
N ARG A 373 5.31 8.43 28.20
CA ARG A 373 3.92 8.09 28.54
C ARG A 373 3.10 7.64 27.35
N ALA A 374 3.65 7.74 26.14
CA ALA A 374 3.03 7.12 24.98
C ALA A 374 3.42 5.63 24.93
N PRO A 375 2.56 4.75 24.39
CA PRO A 375 2.90 3.34 24.22
C PRO A 375 4.20 3.14 23.44
N ALA A 376 4.90 2.03 23.72
CA ALA A 376 6.01 1.61 22.89
C ALA A 376 5.53 1.27 21.48
N ARG A 377 6.45 1.34 20.51
CA ARG A 377 6.19 0.94 19.12
C ARG A 377 5.59 -0.47 19.08
N GLY A 378 4.40 -0.58 18.49
CA GLY A 378 3.68 -1.84 18.35
C GLY A 378 3.87 -2.49 16.98
N GLN A 379 4.08 -1.69 15.93
CA GLN A 379 4.12 -2.20 14.55
C GLN A 379 5.48 -2.00 13.85
N PHE A 380 5.77 -2.87 12.89
CA PHE A 380 6.97 -2.76 12.05
C PHE A 380 6.91 -1.49 11.19
N MET A 381 7.94 -0.62 11.29
CA MET A 381 8.04 0.70 10.64
C MET A 381 7.06 1.78 11.16
N GLU A 382 6.48 1.60 12.34
CA GLU A 382 5.63 2.63 12.98
C GLU A 382 6.45 3.74 13.65
N HIS A 383 6.16 4.99 13.33
CA HIS A 383 6.65 6.12 14.10
C HIS A 383 5.85 6.29 15.38
N VAL A 384 6.52 6.70 16.46
CA VAL A 384 5.89 7.01 17.75
C VAL A 384 5.93 8.52 17.98
N GLN A 385 4.91 9.06 18.64
CA GLN A 385 4.77 10.50 18.89
C GLN A 385 3.91 10.76 20.14
N HIS A 386 3.68 12.01 20.49
CA HIS A 386 2.72 12.39 21.53
C HIS A 386 2.00 13.70 21.16
N PHE A 387 0.92 14.07 21.84
CA PHE A 387 0.09 15.20 21.43
C PHE A 387 0.88 16.51 21.17
N GLU A 388 1.79 16.84 22.07
CA GLU A 388 2.56 18.10 22.03
C GLU A 388 3.76 18.06 21.07
N ASN A 389 4.08 16.90 20.51
CA ASN A 389 5.09 16.73 19.49
C ASN A 389 4.66 15.66 18.49
N TRP A 390 4.01 16.10 17.41
CA TRP A 390 3.63 15.22 16.33
C TRP A 390 4.82 14.92 15.43
N TRP A 391 4.98 13.66 15.06
CA TRP A 391 6.11 13.19 14.27
C TRP A 391 6.13 13.90 12.93
N TYR A 392 7.23 14.63 12.71
CA TYR A 392 7.57 15.20 11.43
C TYR A 392 9.07 15.01 11.25
N GLU A 393 9.47 14.39 10.15
CA GLU A 393 10.89 14.24 9.83
C GLU A 393 11.44 15.62 9.42
N ASP A 394 11.94 16.35 10.42
CA ASP A 394 12.25 17.77 10.35
C ASP A 394 13.31 18.13 9.30
N ALA A 395 13.06 19.25 8.61
CA ALA A 395 13.93 19.91 7.62
C ALA A 395 14.14 19.19 6.28
N TYR A 396 13.45 18.08 6.03
CA TYR A 396 13.71 17.26 4.84
C TYR A 396 12.65 17.43 3.75
N ASP A 397 13.09 17.32 2.48
CA ASP A 397 12.20 17.32 1.33
C ASP A 397 11.34 16.03 1.29
N GLY A 398 10.47 15.89 0.31
CA GLY A 398 9.71 14.65 0.08
C GLY A 398 8.44 14.47 0.90
N GLN A 399 8.06 15.40 1.77
CA GLN A 399 6.74 15.38 2.41
C GLN A 399 5.62 15.83 1.46
N GLY A 400 5.90 16.69 0.46
CA GLY A 400 4.91 17.17 -0.51
C GLY A 400 3.89 18.19 0.04
N GLY A 401 3.56 18.13 1.33
CA GLY A 401 2.78 19.13 2.07
C GLY A 401 3.63 19.96 3.02
N ARG A 402 2.97 20.81 3.83
CA ARG A 402 3.62 21.32 5.04
C ARG A 402 3.36 20.36 6.19
N PHE A 403 2.15 19.82 6.25
CA PHE A 403 1.66 18.95 7.34
C PHE A 403 2.09 19.48 8.71
N ASP A 404 2.02 20.81 8.84
CA ASP A 404 2.18 21.50 10.11
C ASP A 404 0.95 21.20 10.98
N ARG A 405 1.04 21.52 12.27
CA ARG A 405 -0.06 21.28 13.21
C ARG A 405 -1.40 21.86 12.75
N ARG A 406 -1.39 23.00 12.03
CA ARG A 406 -2.62 23.59 11.47
C ARG A 406 -3.22 22.68 10.39
N GLU A 407 -2.41 22.21 9.45
CA GLU A 407 -2.88 21.34 8.36
C GLU A 407 -3.41 19.99 8.91
N TYR A 408 -2.79 19.43 9.95
CA TYR A 408 -3.31 18.26 10.67
C TYR A 408 -4.70 18.49 11.28
N LEU A 409 -4.91 19.63 11.94
CA LEU A 409 -6.21 19.97 12.51
C LEU A 409 -7.28 20.16 11.43
N GLU A 410 -6.92 20.74 10.29
CA GLU A 410 -7.80 20.81 9.13
C GLU A 410 -8.17 19.40 8.63
N ILE A 411 -7.22 18.46 8.58
CA ILE A 411 -7.46 17.06 8.22
C ILE A 411 -8.44 16.39 9.20
N PHE A 412 -8.26 16.53 10.52
CA PHE A 412 -9.18 15.93 11.49
C PHE A 412 -10.61 16.49 11.36
N ARG A 413 -10.74 17.78 11.04
CA ARG A 413 -12.03 18.43 10.79
C ARG A 413 -12.68 17.91 9.50
N ASP A 414 -11.89 17.74 8.45
CA ASP A 414 -12.35 17.17 7.19
C ASP A 414 -12.80 15.71 7.36
N LEU A 415 -12.01 14.89 8.06
CA LEU A 415 -12.38 13.50 8.37
C LEU A 415 -13.68 13.41 9.17
N SER A 416 -13.85 14.29 10.17
CA SER A 416 -15.09 14.33 10.95
C SER A 416 -16.28 14.75 10.09
N ALA A 417 -16.10 15.64 9.12
CA ALA A 417 -17.16 16.00 8.18
C ALA A 417 -17.50 14.84 7.22
N MET A 418 -16.51 14.04 6.81
CA MET A 418 -16.70 12.95 5.85
C MET A 418 -17.25 11.66 6.46
N PHE A 419 -16.92 11.37 7.72
CA PHE A 419 -17.31 10.10 8.36
C PHE A 419 -18.22 10.30 9.57
N GLY A 420 -18.29 11.51 10.11
CA GLY A 420 -18.72 11.77 11.48
C GLY A 420 -17.53 11.78 12.43
N ASN A 421 -17.72 12.35 13.62
CA ASN A 421 -16.70 12.42 14.64
C ASN A 421 -16.38 11.01 15.17
N ALA A 422 -15.12 10.61 15.07
CA ALA A 422 -14.67 9.30 15.52
C ALA A 422 -14.31 9.27 17.01
N ASN A 423 -14.27 10.43 17.67
CA ASN A 423 -13.83 10.59 19.05
C ASN A 423 -14.97 10.75 20.05
N THR A 424 -16.19 11.06 19.59
CA THR A 424 -17.41 11.22 20.41
C THR A 424 -18.64 11.15 19.51
N ASP A 425 -19.81 10.76 20.04
CA ASP A 425 -21.09 10.96 19.35
C ASP A 425 -21.82 12.22 19.85
N ALA A 426 -22.27 13.08 18.95
CA ALA A 426 -22.99 14.33 19.27
C ALA A 426 -24.42 14.07 19.79
N GLY A 427 -25.00 12.94 19.41
CA GLY A 427 -26.37 12.55 19.68
C GLY A 427 -26.64 11.13 19.17
N LEU A 428 -27.77 10.56 19.60
CA LEU A 428 -28.19 9.21 19.22
C LEU A 428 -29.05 9.20 17.94
N ASP A 429 -29.54 10.36 17.50
CA ASP A 429 -30.33 10.46 16.27
C ASP A 429 -29.41 10.33 15.05
N ALA A 430 -29.75 9.41 14.15
CA ALA A 430 -29.00 9.21 12.91
C ALA A 430 -29.08 10.43 11.98
N ASP A 431 -30.13 11.25 12.13
CA ASP A 431 -30.35 12.47 11.34
C ASP A 431 -29.55 13.68 11.88
N ASP A 432 -28.97 13.59 13.08
CA ASP A 432 -28.19 14.68 13.65
C ASP A 432 -26.78 14.77 13.01
N PRO A 433 -26.27 15.99 12.75
CA PRO A 433 -24.90 16.19 12.29
C PRO A 433 -23.89 15.72 13.35
N ASN A 434 -23.47 14.46 13.27
CA ASN A 434 -22.51 13.87 14.20
C ASN A 434 -21.07 14.27 13.84
N VAL A 435 -20.77 15.58 13.75
CA VAL A 435 -19.47 16.11 13.32
C VAL A 435 -18.73 16.80 14.47
N ALA A 436 -19.44 17.58 15.28
CA ALA A 436 -18.88 18.23 16.47
C ALA A 436 -19.14 17.36 17.71
N PRO A 437 -18.36 17.49 18.81
CA PRO A 437 -18.63 16.78 20.04
C PRO A 437 -19.98 17.18 20.66
N PRO A 438 -20.59 16.31 21.51
CA PRO A 438 -21.83 16.64 22.20
C PRO A 438 -21.65 17.91 23.05
N GLY A 439 -22.71 18.71 23.15
CA GLY A 439 -22.64 20.06 23.76
C GLY A 439 -22.12 21.17 22.84
N THR A 440 -21.62 20.84 21.63
CA THR A 440 -21.30 21.83 20.58
C THR A 440 -22.42 21.91 19.54
N PRO A 441 -23.03 23.08 19.29
CA PRO A 441 -23.97 23.22 18.19
C PRO A 441 -23.22 23.13 16.85
N ASP A 442 -23.78 22.41 15.87
CA ASP A 442 -23.18 22.24 14.53
C ASP A 442 -22.83 23.58 13.84
N SER A 443 -23.59 24.65 14.16
CA SER A 443 -23.32 26.01 13.70
C SER A 443 -21.90 26.51 14.00
N GLU A 444 -21.23 25.94 15.01
CA GLU A 444 -19.88 26.30 15.41
C GLU A 444 -18.87 26.06 14.26
N ARG A 445 -19.05 25.01 13.45
CA ARG A 445 -18.14 24.71 12.33
C ARG A 445 -18.07 25.81 11.28
N TYR A 446 -19.12 26.63 11.18
CA TYR A 446 -19.23 27.71 10.19
C TYR A 446 -18.76 29.07 10.68
N ARG A 447 -18.37 29.18 11.96
CA ARG A 447 -17.81 30.43 12.51
C ARG A 447 -16.37 30.65 12.06
N LEU A 448 -15.94 31.91 12.06
CA LEU A 448 -14.57 32.23 11.69
C LEU A 448 -13.59 31.66 12.72
N PRO A 449 -12.44 31.09 12.32
CA PRO A 449 -11.42 30.58 13.26
C PRO A 449 -11.09 31.54 14.40
N ALA A 450 -10.91 32.84 14.10
CA ALA A 450 -10.61 33.86 15.10
C ALA A 450 -11.74 34.06 16.13
N GLU A 451 -13.00 33.83 15.76
CA GLU A 451 -14.13 33.89 16.69
C GLU A 451 -14.11 32.67 17.61
N ARG A 452 -13.86 31.48 17.06
CA ARG A 452 -13.82 30.21 17.82
C ARG A 452 -12.67 30.16 18.82
N CYS A 453 -11.53 30.72 18.44
CA CYS A 453 -10.34 30.79 19.30
C CYS A 453 -10.35 31.98 20.28
N ALA A 454 -11.37 32.84 20.25
CA ALA A 454 -11.50 33.89 21.23
C ALA A 454 -11.94 33.30 22.57
N LEU A 455 -11.27 33.66 23.66
CA LEU A 455 -11.49 33.08 24.99
C LEU A 455 -12.94 33.21 25.46
N GLU A 456 -13.63 34.29 25.08
CA GLU A 456 -15.04 34.52 25.38
C GLU A 456 -16.02 33.60 24.64
N ASN A 457 -15.56 32.92 23.60
CA ASN A 457 -16.35 32.03 22.74
C ASN A 457 -16.00 30.55 22.91
N VAL A 458 -14.99 30.25 23.74
CA VAL A 458 -14.65 28.87 24.11
C VAL A 458 -15.88 28.20 24.70
N ILE A 459 -16.27 27.08 24.10
CA ILE A 459 -17.29 26.20 24.65
C ILE A 459 -16.70 25.58 25.90
N ARG A 460 -17.38 25.76 27.02
CA ARG A 460 -16.97 25.23 28.33
C ARG A 460 -18.09 24.41 28.93
N ILE A 461 -17.80 23.13 29.11
CA ILE A 461 -18.65 22.19 29.82
C ILE A 461 -18.24 22.23 31.29
N ALA A 462 -19.22 22.39 32.16
CA ALA A 462 -18.99 22.51 33.60
C ALA A 462 -18.52 21.17 34.18
N PRO A 463 -17.71 21.20 35.26
CA PRO A 463 -17.40 19.98 36.00
C PRO A 463 -18.66 19.44 36.68
N GLU A 464 -18.55 18.19 37.15
CA GLU A 464 -19.59 17.55 37.95
C GLU A 464 -19.90 18.36 39.23
N PRO A 465 -21.18 18.66 39.54
CA PRO A 465 -21.54 19.42 40.73
C PRO A 465 -21.14 18.77 42.06
N GLU A 466 -20.60 19.56 43.00
CA GLU A 466 -20.35 19.11 44.37
C GLU A 466 -21.68 18.77 45.09
N GLY A 467 -21.95 17.48 45.34
CA GLY A 467 -23.18 17.06 46.03
C GLY A 467 -23.49 15.55 46.09
N GLY A 468 -23.03 14.76 45.12
CA GLY A 468 -23.15 13.29 45.09
C GLY A 468 -24.57 12.72 44.89
N ASP A 469 -24.66 11.63 44.12
CA ASP A 469 -25.73 10.61 43.94
C ASP A 469 -27.19 11.03 43.70
N GLU A 470 -27.63 12.26 43.99
CA GLU A 470 -29.04 12.70 43.87
C GLU A 470 -29.36 13.39 42.53
N LEU A 471 -28.33 13.75 41.75
CA LEU A 471 -28.43 14.32 40.40
C LEU A 471 -27.66 13.42 39.44
N ALA A 472 -28.10 13.30 38.19
CA ALA A 472 -27.34 12.58 37.17
C ALA A 472 -25.95 13.21 37.04
N ALA A 473 -24.91 12.39 36.87
CA ALA A 473 -23.54 12.85 36.67
C ALA A 473 -23.47 13.57 35.31
N THR A 474 -23.56 14.90 35.33
CA THR A 474 -23.69 15.77 34.13
C THR A 474 -22.38 16.43 33.74
N GLY A 475 -21.30 16.20 34.49
CA GLY A 475 -19.94 16.52 34.05
C GLY A 475 -19.52 15.71 32.82
N TRP A 476 -18.36 16.07 32.25
CA TRP A 476 -17.75 15.30 31.17
C TRP A 476 -16.67 14.37 31.72
N PHE A 477 -16.78 13.08 31.45
CA PHE A 477 -15.90 12.05 31.99
C PHE A 477 -14.94 11.50 30.92
N ASP A 478 -13.80 11.00 31.39
CA ASP A 478 -12.80 10.27 30.62
C ASP A 478 -12.06 9.38 31.63
N ASP A 479 -12.01 8.07 31.35
CA ASP A 479 -11.46 7.03 32.23
C ASP A 479 -10.03 7.31 32.75
N GLU A 480 -9.20 7.99 31.97
CA GLU A 480 -7.78 8.20 32.27
C GLU A 480 -7.50 9.63 32.76
N TYR A 481 -8.17 10.62 32.17
CA TYR A 481 -7.82 12.03 32.33
C TYR A 481 -8.79 12.82 33.20
N ASN A 482 -10.06 12.42 33.29
CA ASN A 482 -11.08 13.09 34.12
C ASN A 482 -12.12 12.11 34.69
N PRO A 483 -11.72 11.03 35.41
CA PRO A 483 -12.62 9.94 35.79
C PRO A 483 -13.69 10.34 36.82
N GLU A 484 -13.47 11.43 37.57
CA GLU A 484 -14.44 11.97 38.53
C GLU A 484 -15.22 13.18 37.97
N GLY A 485 -15.03 13.56 36.70
CA GLY A 485 -15.65 14.76 36.12
C GLY A 485 -15.24 16.06 36.84
N ARG A 486 -14.12 16.06 37.56
CA ARG A 486 -13.68 17.13 38.47
C ARG A 486 -13.36 18.43 37.75
N TYR A 487 -12.87 18.32 36.51
CA TYR A 487 -12.39 19.45 35.73
C TYR A 487 -13.40 19.86 34.67
N PRO A 488 -13.51 21.16 34.36
CA PRO A 488 -14.23 21.61 33.18
C PRO A 488 -13.55 21.08 31.91
N VAL A 489 -14.36 20.88 30.88
CA VAL A 489 -13.91 20.45 29.56
C VAL A 489 -14.17 21.56 28.54
N ILE A 490 -13.21 21.81 27.64
CA ILE A 490 -13.24 22.97 26.76
C ILE A 490 -12.97 22.63 25.29
N SER A 491 -13.60 23.38 24.38
CA SER A 491 -13.09 23.55 23.02
C SER A 491 -11.76 24.28 23.06
N PHE A 492 -10.82 23.94 22.19
CA PHE A 492 -9.51 24.58 22.16
C PHE A 492 -9.03 24.88 20.75
N CYS A 493 -7.97 25.69 20.69
CA CYS A 493 -7.24 25.98 19.46
C CYS A 493 -5.75 25.67 19.64
N ASP A 494 -5.11 25.33 18.53
CA ASP A 494 -3.71 24.92 18.40
C ASP A 494 -3.19 25.47 17.05
N GLY A 495 -2.16 24.89 16.46
CA GLY A 495 -1.60 25.24 15.16
C GLY A 495 -0.32 26.08 15.21
N ALA A 496 0.15 26.50 16.39
CA ALA A 496 1.44 27.15 16.51
C ALA A 496 2.56 26.14 16.78
N GLU A 497 3.72 26.36 16.18
CA GLU A 497 4.87 25.45 16.26
C GLU A 497 6.14 26.15 16.72
N VAL A 498 7.06 25.38 17.30
CA VAL A 498 8.38 25.87 17.65
C VAL A 498 9.16 26.19 16.36
N PRO A 499 9.72 27.40 16.20
CA PRO A 499 10.41 27.76 14.96
C PRO A 499 11.55 26.80 14.60
N GLY A 500 11.39 26.08 13.49
CA GLY A 500 12.38 25.12 12.98
C GLY A 500 12.23 23.68 13.48
N ASP A 501 11.12 23.38 14.15
CA ASP A 501 10.80 22.07 14.76
C ASP A 501 9.29 21.83 14.50
N THR A 502 8.99 21.26 13.33
CA THR A 502 7.61 21.11 12.79
C THR A 502 6.90 20.01 13.55
N GLY A 503 5.59 20.14 13.80
CA GLY A 503 4.85 19.17 14.62
C GLY A 503 4.99 19.40 16.13
N ARG A 504 6.08 20.04 16.59
CA ARG A 504 6.25 20.44 17.99
C ARG A 504 5.47 21.69 18.33
N TRP A 505 4.55 21.56 19.28
CA TRP A 505 3.64 22.62 19.69
C TRP A 505 4.35 23.80 20.38
N ALA A 506 3.96 25.02 20.03
CA ALA A 506 4.36 26.25 20.71
C ALA A 506 3.16 26.87 21.47
N PRO A 507 3.02 26.62 22.79
CA PRO A 507 1.86 27.09 23.56
C PRO A 507 1.71 28.62 23.59
N GLU A 508 2.83 29.35 23.58
CA GLU A 508 2.86 30.82 23.58
C GLU A 508 2.67 31.44 22.18
N GLY A 509 2.46 30.60 21.16
CA GLY A 509 2.22 31.02 19.79
C GLY A 509 0.81 31.54 19.53
N ASP A 510 0.47 31.76 18.25
CA ASP A 510 -0.83 32.33 17.87
C ASP A 510 -2.01 31.38 18.09
N ASN A 511 -1.77 30.06 18.05
CA ASN A 511 -2.70 28.96 18.33
C ASN A 511 -4.12 29.26 17.83
N SER A 512 -4.21 29.59 16.54
CA SER A 512 -5.40 30.13 15.88
C SER A 512 -6.16 29.11 15.03
N ALA A 513 -5.73 27.85 15.03
CA ALA A 513 -6.40 26.75 14.35
C ALA A 513 -7.33 26.03 15.34
N PRO A 514 -8.66 26.10 15.15
CA PRO A 514 -9.60 25.44 16.05
C PRO A 514 -9.56 23.92 15.88
N ALA A 515 -9.68 23.22 17.01
CA ALA A 515 -9.75 21.77 17.10
C ALA A 515 -11.17 21.34 17.52
N GLU A 516 -12.21 21.95 16.94
CA GLU A 516 -13.60 21.84 17.41
C GLU A 516 -14.26 20.45 17.27
N VAL A 517 -13.49 19.45 16.83
CA VAL A 517 -13.86 18.04 16.75
C VAL A 517 -13.37 17.22 17.95
N ALA A 518 -12.63 17.86 18.88
CA ALA A 518 -12.17 17.26 20.12
C ALA A 518 -12.24 18.29 21.27
N TYR A 519 -12.14 17.79 22.49
CA TYR A 519 -12.10 18.63 23.69
C TYR A 519 -10.88 18.35 24.56
N ALA A 520 -10.47 19.36 25.33
CA ALA A 520 -9.40 19.26 26.31
C ALA A 520 -9.92 19.41 27.74
N VAL A 521 -9.24 18.78 28.69
CA VAL A 521 -9.51 18.92 30.12
C VAL A 521 -8.80 20.16 30.66
N ASP A 522 -9.54 21.18 31.09
CA ASP A 522 -9.02 22.45 31.64
C ASP A 522 -8.71 22.28 33.13
N VAL A 523 -7.59 21.62 33.42
CA VAL A 523 -7.17 21.21 34.76
C VAL A 523 -7.04 22.41 35.71
N ASN A 524 -6.57 23.54 35.19
CA ASN A 524 -6.35 24.74 35.98
C ASN A 524 -7.54 25.74 35.97
N GLY A 525 -8.55 25.49 35.14
CA GLY A 525 -9.81 26.23 35.13
C GLY A 525 -9.75 27.60 34.44
N ASN A 526 -8.73 27.88 33.64
CA ASN A 526 -8.52 29.19 33.01
C ASN A 526 -9.22 29.35 31.64
N GLY A 527 -9.82 28.28 31.12
CA GLY A 527 -10.53 28.28 29.83
C GLY A 527 -9.62 28.22 28.60
N ARG A 528 -8.34 27.85 28.75
CA ARG A 528 -7.36 27.63 27.68
C ARG A 528 -6.72 26.27 27.89
N ARG A 529 -6.40 25.59 26.80
CA ARG A 529 -5.57 24.39 26.88
C ARG A 529 -4.12 24.80 27.10
N ASP A 530 -3.55 24.38 28.22
CA ASP A 530 -2.15 24.57 28.58
C ASP A 530 -1.30 23.29 28.37
N PRO A 531 0.05 23.40 28.39
CA PRO A 531 0.92 22.23 28.39
C PRO A 531 0.60 21.23 29.51
N GLY A 532 0.56 19.95 29.15
CA GLY A 532 0.19 18.84 30.04
C GLY A 532 -1.31 18.65 30.24
N GLU A 533 -2.15 19.55 29.70
CA GLU A 533 -3.60 19.38 29.74
C GLU A 533 -4.06 18.40 28.64
N PRO A 534 -4.71 17.29 29.04
CA PRO A 534 -5.01 16.19 28.14
C PRO A 534 -6.17 16.51 27.19
N VAL A 535 -6.15 15.84 26.04
CA VAL A 535 -7.24 15.84 25.07
C VAL A 535 -8.01 14.54 25.20
N ILE A 536 -9.33 14.65 25.28
CA ILE A 536 -10.26 13.54 25.52
C ILE A 536 -10.25 12.57 24.35
N ARG A 537 -10.46 11.29 24.66
CA ARG A 537 -10.31 10.17 23.72
C ARG A 537 -11.49 9.20 23.70
N ASN A 538 -12.72 9.66 23.86
CA ASN A 538 -13.94 8.85 24.06
C ASN A 538 -14.51 8.21 22.77
N GLY A 539 -13.67 7.57 21.96
CA GLY A 539 -14.08 6.99 20.67
C GLY A 539 -14.72 5.59 20.74
N ARG A 540 -14.54 4.88 21.86
CA ARG A 540 -14.99 3.50 22.09
C ARG A 540 -14.91 3.16 23.57
N GLU A 541 -15.68 2.16 23.99
CA GLU A 541 -15.57 1.58 25.33
C GLU A 541 -14.16 1.03 25.61
N PRO A 542 -13.71 1.02 26.88
CA PRO A 542 -12.50 0.34 27.27
C PRO A 542 -12.64 -1.18 27.06
N TYR A 543 -11.67 -1.79 26.38
CA TYR A 543 -11.56 -3.24 26.30
C TYR A 543 -10.11 -3.68 26.41
N ARG A 544 -9.96 -4.97 26.72
CA ARG A 544 -8.69 -5.68 26.78
C ARG A 544 -8.54 -6.43 25.47
N ASP A 545 -7.63 -5.94 24.63
CA ASP A 545 -7.22 -6.57 23.37
C ASP A 545 -6.27 -7.73 23.69
N VAL A 546 -6.85 -8.83 24.16
CA VAL A 546 -6.17 -10.00 24.76
C VAL A 546 -6.55 -11.28 24.03
N GLY A 547 -7.10 -11.15 22.83
CA GLY A 547 -7.49 -12.29 22.02
C GLY A 547 -8.80 -12.95 22.47
N SER A 548 -9.33 -13.77 21.57
CA SER A 548 -10.63 -14.43 21.77
C SER A 548 -10.62 -15.47 22.89
N ASP A 549 -9.43 -15.86 23.37
CA ASP A 549 -9.29 -16.75 24.53
C ASP A 549 -9.42 -16.02 25.88
N GLY A 550 -9.37 -14.69 25.86
CA GLY A 550 -9.56 -13.80 27.01
C GLY A 550 -8.33 -13.69 27.92
N LEU A 551 -7.15 -14.13 27.48
CA LEU A 551 -5.91 -14.11 28.26
C LEU A 551 -4.80 -13.44 27.45
N PRO A 552 -4.16 -12.35 27.95
CA PRO A 552 -2.99 -11.82 27.28
C PRO A 552 -1.86 -12.84 27.32
N SER A 553 -1.03 -12.84 26.28
CA SER A 553 0.13 -13.71 26.11
C SER A 553 0.96 -13.90 27.38
N GLU A 554 1.20 -12.83 28.15
CA GLU A 554 2.00 -12.83 29.38
C GLU A 554 1.44 -13.69 30.51
N MET A 555 0.13 -13.98 30.47
CA MET A 555 -0.59 -14.81 31.43
C MET A 555 -0.81 -16.25 30.95
N GLU A 556 -0.39 -16.58 29.74
CA GLU A 556 -0.56 -17.90 29.16
C GLU A 556 0.47 -18.91 29.65
N GLU A 557 0.10 -20.20 29.63
CA GLU A 557 1.01 -21.28 30.03
C GLU A 557 2.14 -21.43 29.01
N GLY A 558 3.37 -21.16 29.45
CA GLY A 558 4.57 -21.31 28.63
C GLY A 558 5.07 -20.01 27.99
N TYR A 559 4.53 -18.85 28.40
CA TYR A 559 5.03 -17.55 27.98
C TYR A 559 6.52 -17.35 28.32
N ASP A 560 7.26 -16.90 27.32
CA ASP A 560 8.61 -16.37 27.46
C ASP A 560 8.82 -15.28 26.40
N ALA A 561 9.05 -14.05 26.83
CA ALA A 561 9.12 -12.87 25.97
C ALA A 561 10.14 -12.95 24.81
N ILE A 562 11.10 -13.89 24.85
CA ILE A 562 12.12 -14.06 23.82
C ILE A 562 11.86 -15.31 22.97
N THR A 563 11.59 -16.43 23.63
CA THR A 563 11.60 -17.76 23.00
C THR A 563 10.21 -18.31 22.71
N ASN A 564 9.18 -17.85 23.41
CA ASN A 564 7.78 -18.18 23.17
C ASN A 564 6.86 -17.01 23.58
N PRO A 565 6.92 -15.88 22.84
CA PRO A 565 6.17 -14.67 23.21
C PRO A 565 4.67 -14.77 22.95
N ASP A 566 4.21 -15.83 22.27
CA ASP A 566 2.83 -16.07 21.84
C ASP A 566 2.48 -17.56 22.03
N PRO A 567 2.24 -18.01 23.28
CA PRO A 567 1.93 -19.41 23.55
C PRO A 567 0.62 -19.94 22.95
N ALA A 568 -0.44 -19.12 22.90
CA ALA A 568 -1.75 -19.47 22.37
C ALA A 568 -1.80 -19.42 20.83
N GLY A 569 -0.90 -18.66 20.21
CA GLY A 569 -0.79 -18.54 18.76
C GLY A 569 -1.81 -17.58 18.15
N ASP A 570 -2.31 -16.63 18.94
CA ASP A 570 -3.34 -15.66 18.55
C ASP A 570 -2.87 -14.20 18.59
N ASP A 571 -1.57 -13.91 18.84
CA ASP A 571 -0.94 -12.61 18.54
C ASP A 571 -1.24 -12.20 17.10
N TYR A 572 -1.81 -11.02 16.88
CA TYR A 572 -1.95 -10.45 15.56
C TYR A 572 -0.59 -10.07 14.96
N ASP A 573 -0.34 -10.50 13.73
CA ASP A 573 0.76 -10.01 12.92
C ASP A 573 0.34 -10.02 11.45
N PHE A 574 0.42 -8.87 10.77
CA PHE A 574 -0.05 -8.72 9.38
C PHE A 574 0.60 -9.71 8.38
N GLN A 575 1.79 -10.23 8.68
CA GLN A 575 2.56 -11.14 7.83
C GLN A 575 2.46 -12.61 8.31
N TYR A 576 2.55 -12.85 9.61
CA TYR A 576 2.68 -14.21 10.18
C TYR A 576 1.40 -14.74 10.81
N ASN A 577 0.51 -13.86 11.30
CA ASN A 577 -0.76 -14.24 11.90
C ASN A 577 -1.83 -13.16 11.65
N PRO A 578 -2.23 -12.92 10.38
CA PRO A 578 -3.17 -11.85 10.06
C PRO A 578 -4.61 -12.12 10.51
N LEU A 579 -4.87 -13.30 11.08
CA LEU A 579 -6.11 -13.69 11.76
C LEU A 579 -5.98 -13.71 13.29
N GLY A 580 -4.81 -13.39 13.83
CA GLY A 580 -4.62 -13.25 15.27
C GLY A 580 -5.56 -12.19 15.82
N THR A 581 -5.99 -12.40 17.06
CA THR A 581 -6.97 -11.56 17.74
C THR A 581 -6.34 -10.74 18.85
N GLU A 582 -5.24 -11.19 19.48
CA GLU A 582 -4.54 -10.37 20.47
C GLU A 582 -3.72 -9.26 19.78
N GLY A 583 -3.96 -8.01 20.14
CA GLY A 583 -3.24 -6.85 19.63
C GLY A 583 -3.63 -6.44 18.20
N ASP A 584 -4.81 -6.85 17.72
CA ASP A 584 -5.29 -6.50 16.38
C ASP A 584 -5.98 -5.11 16.33
N TRP A 585 -6.30 -4.56 17.51
CA TRP A 585 -6.92 -3.25 17.77
C TRP A 585 -8.39 -3.11 17.36
N ASP A 586 -9.08 -4.21 17.10
CA ASP A 586 -10.54 -4.31 17.12
C ASP A 586 -10.95 -5.16 18.32
N ARG A 587 -12.22 -5.11 18.75
CA ARG A 587 -12.69 -5.98 19.81
C ARG A 587 -13.27 -7.26 19.20
N GLN A 588 -12.87 -8.44 19.68
CA GLN A 588 -13.46 -9.73 19.27
C GLN A 588 -14.33 -10.36 20.35
N ASP A 589 -15.15 -11.31 19.91
CA ASP A 589 -15.91 -12.15 20.83
C ASP A 589 -14.97 -13.01 21.69
N GLY A 590 -15.10 -12.87 23.01
CA GLY A 590 -14.21 -13.49 24.00
C GLY A 590 -13.39 -12.45 24.76
N GLU A 591 -13.10 -11.32 24.11
CA GLU A 591 -12.37 -10.22 24.74
C GLU A 591 -13.22 -9.48 25.77
N PRO A 592 -12.67 -9.25 26.98
CA PRO A 592 -13.33 -8.47 28.01
C PRO A 592 -13.40 -6.99 27.65
N PHE A 593 -14.59 -6.39 27.77
CA PHE A 593 -14.77 -4.94 27.75
C PHE A 593 -15.52 -4.50 29.00
N ASP A 594 -15.33 -3.23 29.36
CA ASP A 594 -16.14 -2.58 30.38
C ASP A 594 -17.33 -1.91 29.71
N ASP A 595 -18.54 -2.38 30.03
CA ASP A 595 -19.84 -1.87 29.54
C ASP A 595 -20.20 -0.57 30.27
N PHE A 596 -19.25 0.37 30.26
CA PHE A 596 -19.28 1.67 30.94
C PHE A 596 -19.52 2.82 29.96
N GLY A 597 -19.84 2.51 28.70
CA GLY A 597 -19.96 3.50 27.65
C GLY A 597 -18.62 4.07 27.19
N ILE A 598 -18.69 4.90 26.14
CA ILE A 598 -17.51 5.39 25.41
C ILE A 598 -16.61 6.31 26.24
N ASP A 599 -17.10 6.87 27.34
CA ASP A 599 -16.28 7.62 28.30
C ASP A 599 -15.48 6.74 29.27
N GLY A 600 -15.84 5.46 29.38
CA GLY A 600 -15.17 4.44 30.18
C GLY A 600 -15.39 4.54 31.69
N VAL A 601 -16.40 5.28 32.15
CA VAL A 601 -16.70 5.48 33.58
C VAL A 601 -18.10 4.98 33.93
N ASP A 602 -18.18 4.04 34.87
CA ASP A 602 -19.45 3.47 35.33
C ASP A 602 -20.38 4.52 35.97
N GLY A 603 -21.64 4.54 35.54
CA GLY A 603 -22.74 5.33 36.10
C GLY A 603 -22.85 6.77 35.59
N THR A 604 -22.31 7.10 34.42
CA THR A 604 -22.36 8.47 33.86
C THR A 604 -23.66 8.74 33.10
N ALA A 605 -24.03 10.01 32.93
CA ALA A 605 -25.27 10.34 32.23
C ALA A 605 -25.13 10.09 30.72
N GLN A 606 -26.01 9.24 30.19
CA GLN A 606 -26.11 8.94 28.77
C GLN A 606 -26.62 10.15 27.96
N LEU A 607 -26.28 10.22 26.66
CA LEU A 607 -26.74 11.26 25.73
C LEU A 607 -28.27 11.43 25.74
N ALA A 608 -29.01 10.32 25.87
CA ALA A 608 -30.48 10.33 25.94
C ALA A 608 -31.03 11.07 27.16
N ASP A 609 -30.26 11.15 28.24
CA ASP A 609 -30.62 11.77 29.52
C ASP A 609 -29.97 13.15 29.71
N GLY A 610 -29.33 13.67 28.65
CA GLY A 610 -28.71 14.99 28.64
C GLY A 610 -27.28 15.04 29.18
N GLY A 611 -26.61 13.88 29.28
CA GLY A 611 -25.17 13.80 29.52
C GLY A 611 -24.36 13.72 28.23
N TYR A 612 -23.20 13.06 28.30
CA TYR A 612 -22.19 13.05 27.23
C TYR A 612 -21.70 11.66 26.84
N ASP A 613 -22.22 10.61 27.48
CA ASP A 613 -21.81 9.23 27.25
C ASP A 613 -22.81 8.43 26.41
N SER A 614 -22.36 7.32 25.84
CA SER A 614 -23.21 6.39 25.09
C SER A 614 -22.70 4.97 25.19
N GLY A 615 -23.62 4.02 25.32
CA GLY A 615 -23.34 2.58 25.25
C GLY A 615 -23.35 1.87 26.59
N GLU A 616 -23.45 2.61 27.69
CA GLU A 616 -23.38 2.02 29.03
C GLU A 616 -24.52 1.05 29.34
N GLY A 617 -24.16 -0.13 29.85
CA GLY A 617 -25.07 -1.12 30.40
C GLY A 617 -25.95 -1.81 29.34
N ASP A 618 -25.59 -1.71 28.05
CA ASP A 618 -26.36 -2.30 26.96
C ASP A 618 -25.90 -3.73 26.62
N GLY A 619 -24.77 -4.15 27.19
CA GLY A 619 -24.19 -5.48 27.04
C GLY A 619 -23.49 -5.72 25.70
N VAL A 620 -23.22 -4.67 24.93
CA VAL A 620 -22.58 -4.70 23.61
C VAL A 620 -21.43 -3.71 23.58
N PHE A 621 -20.30 -4.14 23.03
CA PHE A 621 -19.15 -3.26 22.84
C PHE A 621 -19.54 -2.06 21.94
N THR A 622 -19.51 -0.87 22.53
CA THR A 622 -19.92 0.37 21.87
C THR A 622 -18.73 1.16 21.32
N ARG A 623 -18.90 1.69 20.12
CA ARG A 623 -17.97 2.57 19.41
C ARG A 623 -18.75 3.68 18.73
N THR A 624 -18.15 4.87 18.62
CA THR A 624 -18.78 6.00 17.94
C THR A 624 -19.16 5.67 16.50
N GLN A 625 -20.23 6.28 16.01
CA GLN A 625 -20.72 6.04 14.65
C GLN A 625 -19.68 6.45 13.60
N GLY A 626 -18.94 7.55 13.85
CA GLY A 626 -17.90 8.02 12.95
C GLY A 626 -16.75 7.02 12.82
N ALA A 627 -16.27 6.47 13.95
CA ALA A 627 -15.23 5.46 13.95
C ALA A 627 -15.68 4.18 13.24
N GLN A 628 -16.93 3.74 13.46
CA GLN A 628 -17.47 2.56 12.77
C GLN A 628 -17.54 2.76 11.25
N ARG A 629 -18.03 3.91 10.78
CA ARG A 629 -18.07 4.22 9.33
C ARG A 629 -16.67 4.25 8.71
N MET A 630 -15.68 4.79 9.42
CA MET A 630 -14.29 4.76 8.94
C MET A 630 -13.77 3.32 8.79
N ILE A 631 -13.98 2.47 9.79
CA ILE A 631 -13.53 1.07 9.77
C ILE A 631 -14.21 0.29 8.62
N ASP A 632 -15.53 0.39 8.52
CA ASP A 632 -16.33 -0.30 7.49
C ASP A 632 -15.93 0.13 6.07
N ALA A 633 -15.60 1.41 5.90
CA ALA A 633 -15.18 1.97 4.63
C ALA A 633 -13.69 1.76 4.31
N SER A 634 -12.90 1.15 5.19
CA SER A 634 -11.51 0.84 4.88
C SER A 634 -11.38 -0.43 4.01
N PRO A 635 -10.36 -0.54 3.14
CA PRO A 635 -9.98 -1.79 2.49
C PRO A 635 -10.05 -3.05 3.39
N ARG A 636 -9.51 -3.01 4.61
CA ARG A 636 -9.58 -4.14 5.56
C ARG A 636 -11.03 -4.46 5.95
N GLY A 637 -11.83 -3.44 6.27
CA GLY A 637 -13.26 -3.59 6.58
C GLY A 637 -14.06 -4.18 5.41
N MET A 638 -13.89 -3.64 4.21
CA MET A 638 -14.56 -4.12 2.99
C MET A 638 -14.20 -5.58 2.68
N LEU A 639 -12.94 -5.97 2.88
CA LEU A 639 -12.47 -7.34 2.66
C LEU A 639 -13.02 -8.34 3.68
N ARG A 640 -13.54 -7.93 4.84
CA ARG A 640 -14.21 -8.85 5.76
C ARG A 640 -15.51 -9.39 5.17
N GLU A 641 -16.26 -8.52 4.48
CA GLU A 641 -17.59 -8.84 3.92
C GLU A 641 -17.56 -9.27 2.44
N MET A 642 -16.50 -8.94 1.69
CA MET A 642 -16.35 -9.31 0.29
C MET A 642 -16.22 -10.83 0.14
N ASP A 643 -16.83 -11.46 -0.87
CA ASP A 643 -16.65 -12.89 -1.13
C ASP A 643 -15.27 -13.23 -1.72
N ASP A 644 -14.79 -14.47 -1.51
CA ASP A 644 -13.45 -14.90 -1.91
C ASP A 644 -13.20 -14.81 -3.42
N ALA A 645 -14.23 -15.05 -4.24
CA ALA A 645 -14.09 -15.02 -5.69
C ALA A 645 -13.90 -13.58 -6.18
N THR A 646 -14.65 -12.64 -5.61
CA THR A 646 -14.51 -11.20 -5.88
C THR A 646 -13.15 -10.70 -5.40
N ALA A 647 -12.74 -11.00 -4.16
CA ALA A 647 -11.45 -10.58 -3.61
C ALA A 647 -10.27 -11.09 -4.45
N ARG A 648 -10.31 -12.36 -4.89
CA ARG A 648 -9.28 -12.94 -5.78
C ARG A 648 -9.31 -12.36 -7.20
N ALA A 649 -10.43 -11.80 -7.65
CA ALA A 649 -10.56 -11.24 -9.00
C ALA A 649 -9.98 -9.82 -9.11
N GLN A 650 -9.87 -9.10 -7.98
CA GLN A 650 -9.24 -7.78 -7.92
C GLN A 650 -7.72 -7.90 -8.06
N ASP A 651 -7.11 -6.95 -8.77
CA ASP A 651 -5.65 -6.75 -8.78
C ASP A 651 -5.31 -5.53 -7.94
N VAL A 652 -4.34 -5.68 -7.02
CA VAL A 652 -3.96 -4.62 -6.06
C VAL A 652 -2.46 -4.35 -6.12
N PHE A 653 -2.10 -3.09 -6.33
CA PHE A 653 -0.71 -2.61 -6.24
C PHE A 653 -0.63 -1.40 -5.31
N ALA A 654 -0.22 -1.63 -4.06
CA ALA A 654 -0.11 -0.60 -3.05
C ALA A 654 1.32 -0.06 -2.93
N ASP A 655 1.48 1.13 -2.33
CA ASP A 655 2.77 1.57 -1.83
C ASP A 655 2.67 2.36 -0.51
N GLY A 656 3.81 2.52 0.16
CA GLY A 656 3.94 3.36 1.34
C GLY A 656 5.40 3.70 1.63
N GLY A 657 5.65 4.91 2.12
CA GLY A 657 6.98 5.38 2.49
C GLY A 657 7.37 4.93 3.90
N VAL A 658 8.60 4.44 4.09
CA VAL A 658 9.09 3.97 5.41
C VAL A 658 9.35 5.09 6.43
N ARG A 659 9.23 6.36 6.01
CA ARG A 659 9.31 7.57 6.85
C ARG A 659 8.09 8.47 6.67
N ASP A 660 7.00 7.91 6.20
CA ASP A 660 5.76 8.64 6.02
C ASP A 660 5.22 9.10 7.39
N LEU A 661 4.99 10.40 7.53
CA LEU A 661 4.58 11.01 8.80
C LEU A 661 3.22 10.53 9.33
N PHE A 662 2.42 9.87 8.50
CA PHE A 662 1.13 9.27 8.87
C PHE A 662 1.19 7.74 8.98
N ASN A 663 2.37 7.11 8.91
CA ASN A 663 2.54 5.66 8.91
C ASN A 663 1.76 4.92 7.79
N TRP A 664 1.61 5.49 6.59
CA TRP A 664 0.86 4.81 5.51
C TRP A 664 1.46 3.45 5.11
N VAL A 665 2.76 3.25 5.27
CA VAL A 665 3.38 1.93 5.06
C VAL A 665 2.83 0.88 6.03
N VAL A 666 2.58 1.26 7.29
CA VAL A 666 2.01 0.38 8.31
C VAL A 666 0.56 0.06 7.98
N MET A 667 -0.19 1.06 7.53
CA MET A 667 -1.58 0.86 7.09
C MET A 667 -1.71 -0.04 5.87
N GLY A 668 -0.77 0.11 4.93
CA GLY A 668 -0.63 -0.82 3.82
C GLY A 668 -0.33 -2.24 4.29
N HIS A 669 0.50 -2.42 5.32
CA HIS A 669 0.75 -3.75 5.91
C HIS A 669 -0.56 -4.42 6.38
N HIS A 670 -1.39 -3.73 7.15
CA HIS A 670 -2.67 -4.28 7.64
C HIS A 670 -3.66 -4.57 6.49
N SER A 671 -3.77 -3.65 5.51
CA SER A 671 -4.61 -3.84 4.32
C SER A 671 -4.19 -5.07 3.52
N MET A 672 -2.88 -5.25 3.31
CA MET A 672 -2.35 -6.40 2.59
C MET A 672 -2.45 -7.69 3.43
N GLY A 673 -2.30 -7.59 4.76
CA GLY A 673 -2.55 -8.69 5.69
C GLY A 673 -3.98 -9.24 5.60
N ALA A 674 -4.97 -8.37 5.35
CA ALA A 674 -6.35 -8.80 5.13
C ALA A 674 -6.50 -9.73 3.90
N PHE A 675 -5.77 -9.49 2.81
CA PHE A 675 -5.72 -10.43 1.68
C PHE A 675 -5.02 -11.74 2.06
N ALA A 676 -3.87 -11.64 2.75
CA ALA A 676 -3.11 -12.81 3.18
C ALA A 676 -3.93 -13.74 4.10
N SER A 677 -4.75 -13.17 4.99
CA SER A 677 -5.65 -13.89 5.90
C SER A 677 -6.65 -14.81 5.19
N ARG A 678 -6.95 -14.51 3.91
CA ARG A 678 -7.88 -15.27 3.06
C ARG A 678 -7.16 -16.25 2.13
N GLY A 679 -5.87 -16.51 2.39
CA GLY A 679 -5.03 -17.32 1.51
C GLY A 679 -4.90 -16.73 0.11
N ILE A 680 -4.93 -15.39 -0.02
CA ILE A 680 -4.61 -14.68 -1.26
C ILE A 680 -3.12 -14.32 -1.22
N PRO A 681 -2.30 -14.74 -2.20
CA PRO A 681 -0.86 -14.47 -2.17
C PRO A 681 -0.54 -12.98 -2.20
N VAL A 682 0.24 -12.53 -1.22
CA VAL A 682 0.72 -11.15 -1.05
C VAL A 682 2.24 -11.11 -1.14
N ARG A 683 2.78 -10.04 -1.74
CA ARG A 683 4.22 -9.81 -1.83
C ARG A 683 4.61 -8.39 -1.45
N PHE A 684 5.69 -8.28 -0.70
CA PHE A 684 6.30 -7.01 -0.34
C PHE A 684 7.57 -6.76 -1.15
N TYR A 685 7.84 -5.50 -1.45
CA TYR A 685 9.05 -5.05 -2.17
C TYR A 685 9.62 -3.83 -1.46
N ASN A 686 10.81 -3.92 -0.88
CA ASN A 686 11.52 -2.79 -0.28
C ASN A 686 12.24 -2.00 -1.38
N GLY A 687 11.55 -0.98 -1.87
CA GLY A 687 11.99 -0.21 -3.03
C GLY A 687 11.64 -0.86 -4.36
N HIS A 688 11.79 -0.05 -5.42
CA HIS A 688 11.30 -0.41 -6.75
C HIS A 688 12.26 -1.35 -7.52
N SER A 689 13.55 -1.34 -7.19
CA SER A 689 14.54 -2.26 -7.76
C SER A 689 14.22 -3.74 -7.42
N ALA A 690 13.63 -4.00 -6.26
CA ALA A 690 13.21 -5.36 -5.87
C ALA A 690 12.18 -5.98 -6.84
N LEU A 691 11.45 -5.18 -7.62
CA LEU A 691 10.50 -5.66 -8.62
C LEU A 691 11.17 -6.46 -9.76
N TYR A 692 12.50 -6.39 -9.93
CA TYR A 692 13.22 -7.15 -10.95
C TYR A 692 13.35 -8.66 -10.67
N LEU A 693 13.17 -9.07 -9.41
CA LEU A 693 13.25 -10.47 -8.96
C LEU A 693 14.62 -11.15 -9.14
N ASP A 694 15.69 -10.39 -9.34
CA ASP A 694 17.04 -10.90 -9.61
C ASP A 694 18.15 -10.24 -8.77
N GLY A 695 17.76 -9.46 -7.76
CA GLY A 695 18.67 -8.88 -6.78
C GLY A 695 19.51 -7.72 -7.30
N ARG A 696 19.24 -7.23 -8.52
CA ARG A 696 19.93 -6.04 -9.02
C ARG A 696 19.52 -4.80 -8.20
N ASP A 697 20.51 -4.00 -7.85
CA ASP A 697 20.32 -2.70 -7.21
C ASP A 697 20.83 -1.60 -8.15
N GLN A 698 19.92 -1.10 -8.98
CA GLN A 698 20.20 -0.11 -10.02
C GLN A 698 18.99 0.82 -10.19
N ASP A 699 19.16 1.90 -10.95
CA ASP A 699 18.08 2.81 -11.30
C ASP A 699 16.88 2.04 -11.89
N PHE A 700 15.69 2.37 -11.41
CA PHE A 700 14.47 1.66 -11.79
C PHE A 700 14.00 2.07 -13.18
N VAL A 701 13.84 1.04 -14.00
CA VAL A 701 13.35 1.04 -15.37
C VAL A 701 12.17 0.08 -15.44
N PHE A 702 10.96 0.63 -15.51
CA PHE A 702 9.72 -0.13 -15.45
C PHE A 702 9.60 -1.18 -16.59
N SER A 703 10.19 -0.94 -17.76
CA SER A 703 10.09 -1.85 -18.91
C SER A 703 10.87 -3.16 -18.75
N ALA A 704 11.82 -3.20 -17.81
CA ALA A 704 12.62 -4.39 -17.51
C ALA A 704 12.04 -5.27 -16.39
N VAL A 705 10.93 -4.84 -15.77
CA VAL A 705 10.26 -5.59 -14.70
C VAL A 705 9.42 -6.73 -15.29
N PRO A 706 9.51 -7.96 -14.75
CA PRO A 706 8.63 -9.06 -15.13
C PRO A 706 7.24 -8.90 -14.48
N TRP A 707 6.44 -7.93 -14.93
CA TRP A 707 5.16 -7.54 -14.30
C TRP A 707 4.15 -8.68 -14.08
N ASN A 708 4.19 -9.73 -14.91
CA ASN A 708 3.31 -10.89 -14.72
C ASN A 708 3.73 -11.73 -13.49
N GLU A 709 4.99 -11.64 -13.07
CA GLU A 709 5.57 -12.45 -12.01
C GLU A 709 5.69 -11.73 -10.66
N ILE A 710 5.42 -10.42 -10.58
CA ILE A 710 5.52 -9.68 -9.31
C ILE A 710 4.36 -9.97 -8.34
N GLY A 711 3.36 -10.75 -8.75
CA GLY A 711 2.16 -11.04 -7.96
C GLY A 711 1.02 -10.05 -8.21
N ARG A 712 -0.22 -10.52 -8.02
CA ARG A 712 -1.45 -9.75 -8.26
C ARG A 712 -1.82 -8.82 -7.09
N HIS A 713 -1.32 -9.14 -5.89
CA HIS A 713 -1.44 -8.32 -4.68
C HIS A 713 -0.03 -8.02 -4.21
N ALA A 714 0.46 -6.83 -4.55
CA ALA A 714 1.82 -6.42 -4.30
C ALA A 714 1.84 -5.08 -3.57
N MET A 715 2.83 -4.89 -2.70
CA MET A 715 3.07 -3.63 -2.03
C MET A 715 4.53 -3.23 -2.09
N VAL A 716 4.82 -2.01 -2.54
CA VAL A 716 6.15 -1.42 -2.48
C VAL A 716 6.29 -0.56 -1.22
N ARG A 717 7.27 -0.90 -0.38
CA ARG A 717 7.69 -0.12 0.79
C ARG A 717 8.90 0.70 0.36
N TYR A 718 8.69 1.95 -0.04
CA TYR A 718 9.75 2.76 -0.63
C TYR A 718 10.51 3.58 0.43
N GLY A 719 11.78 3.85 0.13
CA GLY A 719 12.74 4.39 1.08
C GLY A 719 13.59 3.29 1.69
N SER A 720 14.83 3.65 2.01
CA SER A 720 15.77 2.76 2.67
C SER A 720 15.71 3.00 4.17
N ILE A 721 15.43 1.98 4.98
CA ILE A 721 15.55 2.10 6.46
C ILE A 721 16.98 2.48 6.87
N ASP A 722 17.97 2.11 6.06
CA ASP A 722 19.38 2.39 6.29
C ASP A 722 19.84 3.74 5.68
N ALA A 723 18.91 4.59 5.21
CA ALA A 723 19.23 5.86 4.58
C ALA A 723 20.16 6.72 5.43
N THR A 724 21.13 7.33 4.75
CA THR A 724 21.99 8.37 5.28
C THR A 724 21.17 9.62 5.58
N GLU A 725 21.66 10.46 6.48
CA GLU A 725 21.02 11.75 6.79
C GLU A 725 20.81 12.61 5.53
N GLN A 726 21.72 12.56 4.55
CA GLN A 726 21.55 13.31 3.30
C GLN A 726 20.43 12.74 2.41
N GLU A 727 20.25 11.43 2.38
CA GLU A 727 19.14 10.79 1.67
C GLU A 727 17.80 11.11 2.33
N LYS A 728 17.76 11.09 3.68
CA LYS A 728 16.61 11.56 4.44
C LYS A 728 16.31 13.03 4.10
N ILE A 729 17.31 13.93 4.10
CA ILE A 729 17.18 15.33 3.66
C ILE A 729 16.56 15.46 2.28
N ASN A 730 16.91 14.58 1.35
CA ASN A 730 16.38 14.61 -0.01
C ASN A 730 14.96 14.03 -0.11
N GLY A 731 14.43 13.48 0.98
CA GLY A 731 13.07 12.96 1.12
C GLY A 731 12.92 11.45 0.98
N ASP A 732 13.99 10.67 1.21
CA ASP A 732 13.93 9.22 1.09
C ASP A 732 12.89 8.58 2.02
N GLY A 733 11.87 7.96 1.41
CA GLY A 733 10.82 7.26 2.15
C GLY A 733 9.78 8.18 2.81
N GLY A 734 9.81 9.49 2.58
CA GLY A 734 8.80 10.43 3.10
C GLY A 734 7.42 10.27 2.45
N HIS A 735 6.48 11.16 2.82
CA HIS A 735 5.07 11.05 2.41
C HIS A 735 4.83 10.99 0.88
N VAL A 736 5.59 11.78 0.12
CA VAL A 736 5.66 11.68 -1.34
C VAL A 736 6.91 10.91 -1.78
N GLY A 737 8.01 11.09 -1.05
CA GLY A 737 9.33 10.56 -1.38
C GLY A 737 10.18 11.56 -2.17
N THR A 738 11.38 11.13 -2.57
CA THR A 738 12.24 11.91 -3.49
C THR A 738 11.58 12.09 -4.86
N VAL A 739 12.10 13.02 -5.69
CA VAL A 739 11.71 13.19 -7.10
C VAL A 739 11.74 11.86 -7.88
N VAL A 740 12.76 11.04 -7.62
CA VAL A 740 12.93 9.75 -8.28
C VAL A 740 11.90 8.74 -7.76
N GLN A 741 11.63 8.74 -6.46
CA GLN A 741 10.63 7.86 -5.86
C GLN A 741 9.23 8.15 -6.39
N ILE A 742 8.79 9.41 -6.49
CA ILE A 742 7.46 9.72 -7.04
C ILE A 742 7.32 9.23 -8.49
N GLN A 743 8.36 9.33 -9.31
CA GLN A 743 8.35 8.78 -10.67
C GLN A 743 8.19 7.26 -10.66
N HIS A 744 8.95 6.56 -9.82
CA HIS A 744 8.89 5.10 -9.73
C HIS A 744 7.53 4.61 -9.23
N ARG A 745 6.92 5.31 -8.26
CA ARG A 745 5.56 5.00 -7.74
C ARG A 745 4.51 5.09 -8.85
N LEU A 746 4.56 6.16 -9.64
CA LEU A 746 3.67 6.37 -10.78
C LEU A 746 3.88 5.33 -11.89
N PHE A 747 5.14 5.10 -12.29
CA PHE A 747 5.43 4.15 -13.37
C PHE A 747 5.13 2.71 -12.98
N SER A 748 5.41 2.32 -11.73
CA SER A 748 5.21 0.94 -11.30
C SER A 748 3.74 0.57 -11.20
N SER A 749 2.91 1.42 -10.59
CA SER A 749 1.46 1.19 -10.50
C SER A 749 0.79 1.12 -11.87
N LEU A 750 1.14 2.04 -12.77
CA LEU A 750 0.57 2.08 -14.12
C LEU A 750 1.11 0.98 -15.01
N ALA A 751 2.38 0.59 -14.87
CA ALA A 751 2.92 -0.56 -15.57
C ALA A 751 2.31 -1.86 -15.07
N ALA A 752 2.13 -2.04 -13.77
CA ALA A 752 1.41 -3.19 -13.23
C ALA A 752 -0.01 -3.25 -13.83
N MET A 753 -0.75 -2.14 -13.81
CA MET A 753 -2.10 -2.02 -14.36
C MET A 753 -2.17 -2.34 -15.87
N ASP A 754 -1.33 -1.68 -16.68
CA ASP A 754 -1.21 -1.89 -18.13
C ASP A 754 -0.95 -3.36 -18.49
N ARG A 755 -0.21 -4.08 -17.64
CA ARG A 755 0.22 -5.45 -17.90
C ARG A 755 -0.80 -6.49 -17.49
N ARG A 756 -1.75 -6.14 -16.60
CA ARG A 756 -2.89 -6.99 -16.25
C ARG A 756 -3.97 -6.97 -17.33
N TRP A 757 -4.09 -5.89 -18.09
CA TRP A 757 -5.07 -5.83 -19.17
C TRP A 757 -4.61 -6.54 -20.45
N PRO A 758 -5.39 -7.50 -20.95
CA PRO A 758 -5.07 -8.17 -22.20
C PRO A 758 -5.25 -7.24 -23.41
N GLY A 759 -4.40 -7.42 -24.43
CA GLY A 759 -4.51 -6.73 -25.72
C GLY A 759 -4.02 -5.28 -25.68
N GLY A 760 -4.84 -4.35 -26.18
CA GLY A 760 -4.59 -2.90 -26.18
C GLY A 760 -3.76 -2.38 -27.36
N ASP A 761 -3.92 -1.09 -27.67
CA ASP A 761 -3.20 -0.38 -28.72
C ASP A 761 -1.87 0.15 -28.19
N ARG A 762 -0.77 -0.36 -28.75
CA ARG A 762 0.59 0.06 -28.42
C ARG A 762 1.29 0.67 -29.63
N GLU A 763 0.58 1.04 -30.70
CA GLU A 763 1.17 1.56 -31.94
C GLU A 763 1.70 3.00 -31.77
N VAL A 764 2.86 3.30 -32.36
CA VAL A 764 3.39 4.68 -32.35
C VAL A 764 2.52 5.56 -33.23
N VAL A 765 2.11 6.69 -32.66
CA VAL A 765 1.40 7.74 -33.40
C VAL A 765 2.11 9.06 -33.15
N ARG A 766 2.41 9.77 -34.24
CA ARG A 766 2.80 11.18 -34.14
C ARG A 766 1.54 11.98 -33.88
N ASP A 767 1.44 12.51 -32.68
CA ASP A 767 0.35 13.36 -32.25
C ASP A 767 0.92 14.40 -31.28
N SER A 768 0.12 15.33 -30.80
CA SER A 768 0.52 16.29 -29.77
C SER A 768 -0.59 16.47 -28.76
N LEU A 769 -0.24 16.60 -27.48
CA LEU A 769 -1.22 16.93 -26.45
C LEU A 769 -1.54 18.44 -26.53
N CYS A 770 -2.82 18.77 -26.57
CA CYS A 770 -3.33 20.11 -26.74
C CYS A 770 -4.55 20.37 -25.88
N SER A 771 -4.56 21.55 -25.26
CA SER A 771 -5.71 22.11 -24.55
C SER A 771 -6.53 23.09 -25.41
N GLU A 772 -6.01 23.54 -26.55
CA GLU A 772 -6.69 24.49 -27.45
C GLU A 772 -6.42 24.20 -28.93
N ILE A 773 -7.35 24.60 -29.80
CA ILE A 773 -7.23 24.47 -31.25
C ILE A 773 -6.32 25.57 -31.78
N GLY A 774 -5.30 25.21 -32.56
CA GLY A 774 -4.30 26.15 -33.05
C GLY A 774 -3.42 25.58 -34.17
N SER A 775 -2.38 26.33 -34.55
CA SER A 775 -1.41 25.87 -35.55
C SER A 775 -0.65 24.65 -35.02
N GLY A 776 -0.90 23.48 -35.61
CA GLY A 776 -0.33 22.21 -35.15
C GLY A 776 -1.25 21.43 -34.21
N CYS A 777 -2.46 21.91 -33.95
CA CYS A 777 -3.45 21.16 -33.20
C CYS A 777 -4.88 21.32 -33.73
N ASP A 778 -5.37 20.28 -34.40
CA ASP A 778 -6.69 20.24 -35.02
C ASP A 778 -7.80 19.81 -34.05
N HIS A 779 -7.43 19.17 -32.93
CA HIS A 779 -8.36 18.61 -31.94
C HIS A 779 -7.85 18.79 -30.50
N VAL A 780 -8.74 19.13 -29.57
CA VAL A 780 -8.42 19.16 -28.14
C VAL A 780 -8.45 17.73 -27.58
N ASN A 781 -7.35 17.30 -26.97
CA ASN A 781 -7.19 15.97 -26.35
C ASN A 781 -6.71 16.06 -24.88
N SER A 782 -6.49 17.27 -24.36
CA SER A 782 -6.46 17.58 -22.93
C SER A 782 -7.66 18.47 -22.62
N ILE A 783 -8.66 17.90 -21.95
CA ILE A 783 -9.98 18.51 -21.76
C ILE A 783 -10.15 18.83 -20.28
N GLU A 784 -10.49 20.08 -19.97
CA GLU A 784 -10.95 20.49 -18.65
C GLU A 784 -12.40 20.94 -18.78
N LEU A 785 -13.28 20.39 -17.95
CA LEU A 785 -14.71 20.69 -17.96
C LEU A 785 -15.24 20.78 -16.54
N ASP A 786 -16.18 21.69 -16.30
CA ASP A 786 -16.99 21.69 -15.09
C ASP A 786 -18.10 20.64 -15.26
N PHE A 787 -18.06 19.60 -14.43
CA PHE A 787 -18.99 18.48 -14.48
C PHE A 787 -20.09 18.65 -13.44
N ASP A 788 -21.35 18.67 -13.90
CA ASP A 788 -22.54 18.63 -13.04
C ASP A 788 -22.97 17.17 -12.85
N ALA A 789 -22.69 16.61 -11.67
CA ALA A 789 -22.99 15.21 -11.39
C ALA A 789 -24.49 15.00 -11.13
N PRO A 790 -25.19 14.18 -11.96
CA PRO A 790 -26.64 14.07 -11.93
C PRO A 790 -27.20 13.44 -10.65
N THR A 791 -26.43 12.58 -9.97
CA THR A 791 -26.86 11.88 -8.76
C THR A 791 -26.23 12.45 -7.50
N ALA A 792 -25.01 13.00 -7.58
CA ALA A 792 -24.30 13.57 -6.43
C ALA A 792 -24.78 14.97 -5.99
N GLN A 793 -25.59 15.66 -6.80
CA GLN A 793 -25.98 17.07 -6.59
C GLN A 793 -24.79 18.02 -6.35
N ARG A 794 -23.63 17.67 -6.91
CA ARG A 794 -22.35 18.37 -6.77
C ARG A 794 -21.80 18.70 -8.15
N SER A 795 -21.17 19.85 -8.26
CA SER A 795 -20.47 20.27 -9.49
C SER A 795 -18.99 20.51 -9.18
N GLY A 796 -18.11 20.09 -10.09
CA GLY A 796 -16.67 20.28 -9.92
C GLY A 796 -15.90 20.05 -11.22
N PRO A 797 -14.66 20.58 -11.33
CA PRO A 797 -13.84 20.37 -12.50
C PRO A 797 -13.47 18.90 -12.67
N VAL A 798 -13.37 18.45 -13.92
CA VAL A 798 -12.81 17.14 -14.28
C VAL A 798 -11.83 17.36 -15.42
N THR A 799 -10.66 16.76 -15.31
CA THR A 799 -9.66 16.78 -16.38
C THR A 799 -9.59 15.41 -17.06
N ILE A 800 -9.63 15.40 -18.38
CA ILE A 800 -9.62 14.18 -19.21
C ILE A 800 -8.52 14.30 -20.25
N ILE A 801 -7.64 13.30 -20.31
CA ILE A 801 -6.60 13.19 -21.34
C ILE A 801 -6.91 12.01 -22.25
N LEU A 802 -7.03 12.29 -23.54
CA LEU A 802 -7.23 11.29 -24.58
C LEU A 802 -5.89 10.80 -25.13
N PRO A 803 -5.76 9.49 -25.46
CA PRO A 803 -4.49 8.92 -25.87
C PRO A 803 -4.01 9.43 -27.24
N PRO A 804 -2.70 9.29 -27.54
CA PRO A 804 -2.16 9.63 -28.86
C PRO A 804 -2.89 8.92 -29.99
N GLY A 805 -3.28 9.66 -31.03
CA GLY A 805 -3.99 9.11 -32.18
C GLY A 805 -5.49 8.92 -31.98
N TYR A 806 -6.07 9.39 -30.88
CA TYR A 806 -7.51 9.29 -30.65
C TYR A 806 -8.34 9.91 -31.79
N PHE A 807 -7.90 11.02 -32.40
CA PHE A 807 -8.63 11.63 -33.51
C PHE A 807 -8.14 11.20 -34.90
N HIS A 808 -7.14 10.33 -34.97
CA HIS A 808 -6.60 9.86 -36.25
C HIS A 808 -7.63 8.92 -36.93
N PRO A 809 -7.98 9.15 -38.22
CA PRO A 809 -9.00 8.36 -38.92
C PRO A 809 -8.71 6.84 -38.93
N GLN A 810 -7.43 6.45 -38.93
CA GLN A 810 -7.02 5.05 -38.91
C GLN A 810 -7.34 4.32 -37.59
N TYR A 811 -7.56 5.07 -36.50
CA TYR A 811 -7.88 4.54 -35.17
C TYR A 811 -9.33 4.86 -34.76
N ALA A 812 -10.20 5.25 -35.69
CA ALA A 812 -11.57 5.68 -35.37
C ALA A 812 -12.41 4.61 -34.65
N GLU A 813 -12.13 3.32 -34.90
CA GLU A 813 -12.82 2.18 -34.28
C GLU A 813 -12.14 1.68 -33.00
N TYR A 814 -10.97 2.22 -32.66
CA TYR A 814 -10.24 1.81 -31.45
C TYR A 814 -10.94 2.33 -30.20
N ARG A 815 -10.90 1.48 -29.16
CA ARG A 815 -11.44 1.73 -27.83
C ARG A 815 -10.35 1.52 -26.80
N TYR A 816 -10.34 2.34 -25.76
CA TYR A 816 -9.22 2.44 -24.82
C TYR A 816 -9.63 2.08 -23.39
N PRO A 817 -8.75 1.43 -22.60
CA PRO A 817 -8.93 1.35 -21.16
C PRO A 817 -8.95 2.75 -20.53
N VAL A 818 -9.48 2.85 -19.31
CA VAL A 818 -9.60 4.12 -18.57
C VAL A 818 -8.91 4.02 -17.22
N VAL A 819 -8.09 5.01 -16.90
CA VAL A 819 -7.42 5.14 -15.60
C VAL A 819 -7.94 6.37 -14.89
N TYR A 820 -8.55 6.17 -13.73
CA TYR A 820 -8.99 7.25 -12.83
C TYR A 820 -7.86 7.53 -11.84
N PHE A 821 -7.32 8.74 -11.88
CA PHE A 821 -6.22 9.16 -11.02
C PHE A 821 -6.69 10.24 -10.05
N LEU A 822 -6.66 9.90 -8.77
CA LEU A 822 -7.15 10.73 -7.67
C LEU A 822 -6.02 11.57 -7.07
N HIS A 823 -6.26 12.87 -6.90
CA HIS A 823 -5.25 13.82 -6.40
C HIS A 823 -5.13 13.81 -4.87
N GLY A 824 -4.01 14.34 -4.38
CA GLY A 824 -3.77 14.48 -2.94
C GLY A 824 -4.58 15.60 -2.29
N TYR A 825 -4.47 15.69 -0.97
CA TYR A 825 -5.09 16.75 -0.16
C TYR A 825 -4.65 18.14 -0.66
N GLY A 826 -5.56 19.12 -0.68
CA GLY A 826 -5.27 20.49 -1.09
C GLY A 826 -4.92 20.71 -2.58
N MET A 827 -4.94 19.66 -3.41
CA MET A 827 -4.79 19.73 -4.87
C MET A 827 -6.13 19.87 -5.59
N GLU A 828 -6.09 20.08 -6.90
CA GLU A 828 -7.23 20.04 -7.82
C GLU A 828 -6.87 19.22 -9.08
N PRO A 829 -7.84 18.79 -9.91
CA PRO A 829 -7.58 17.95 -11.09
C PRO A 829 -6.47 18.42 -12.02
N SER A 830 -6.40 19.72 -12.29
CA SER A 830 -5.41 20.30 -13.21
C SER A 830 -3.97 20.19 -12.68
N ASP A 831 -3.76 19.97 -11.38
CA ASP A 831 -2.44 19.71 -10.80
C ASP A 831 -1.82 18.40 -11.29
N LEU A 832 -2.63 17.44 -11.75
CA LEU A 832 -2.19 16.14 -12.23
C LEU A 832 -1.93 16.09 -13.75
N LEU A 833 -2.17 17.19 -14.48
CA LEU A 833 -1.91 17.26 -15.93
C LEU A 833 -0.46 16.91 -16.30
N ALA A 834 0.47 17.33 -15.45
CA ALA A 834 1.89 17.01 -15.54
C ALA A 834 2.14 15.48 -15.59
N THR A 835 1.48 14.73 -14.70
CA THR A 835 1.54 13.26 -14.68
C THR A 835 0.96 12.68 -15.97
N GLY A 836 -0.19 13.20 -16.41
CA GLY A 836 -0.81 12.79 -17.67
C GLY A 836 0.08 12.99 -18.90
N LEU A 837 0.77 14.13 -19.00
CA LEU A 837 1.74 14.44 -20.05
C LEU A 837 2.91 13.45 -20.09
N LEU A 838 3.49 13.15 -18.93
CA LEU A 838 4.60 12.20 -18.81
C LEU A 838 4.21 10.83 -19.36
N LEU A 839 3.03 10.34 -18.99
CA LEU A 839 2.52 9.03 -19.38
C LEU A 839 2.11 8.96 -20.85
N TRP A 840 1.52 10.05 -21.36
CA TRP A 840 1.14 10.18 -22.76
C TRP A 840 2.35 9.98 -23.69
N ASN A 841 3.52 10.50 -23.32
CA ASN A 841 4.76 10.29 -24.07
C ASN A 841 5.19 8.80 -24.10
N PHE A 842 5.05 8.08 -22.98
CA PHE A 842 5.37 6.65 -22.94
C PHE A 842 4.39 5.76 -23.70
N MET A 843 3.23 6.28 -24.14
CA MET A 843 2.30 5.56 -25.04
C MET A 843 2.69 5.67 -26.52
N SER A 844 3.59 6.59 -26.88
CA SER A 844 4.05 6.83 -28.26
C SER A 844 5.57 6.83 -28.44
N ASP A 845 6.35 6.51 -27.40
CA ASP A 845 7.81 6.51 -27.48
C ASP A 845 8.32 5.42 -28.44
N ALA A 846 8.82 5.85 -29.60
CA ALA A 846 9.35 4.97 -30.63
C ALA A 846 10.67 4.28 -30.23
N ARG A 847 11.34 4.74 -29.17
CA ARG A 847 12.56 4.12 -28.62
C ARG A 847 12.23 2.87 -27.79
N LEU A 848 11.04 2.83 -27.20
CA LEU A 848 10.56 1.63 -26.51
C LEU A 848 10.04 0.60 -27.51
N PRO A 849 10.42 -0.68 -27.37
CA PRO A 849 9.78 -1.77 -28.11
C PRO A 849 8.26 -1.75 -27.90
N GLN A 850 7.48 -2.13 -28.91
CA GLN A 850 6.01 -2.15 -28.82
C GLN A 850 5.53 -2.98 -27.61
N ALA A 851 6.18 -4.10 -27.32
CA ALA A 851 5.90 -4.92 -26.15
C ALA A 851 6.23 -4.25 -24.81
N GLN A 852 7.07 -3.21 -24.77
CA GLN A 852 7.50 -2.52 -23.55
C GLN A 852 6.76 -1.18 -23.33
N ARG A 853 6.24 -0.59 -24.40
CA ARG A 853 5.46 0.67 -24.40
C ARG A 853 4.10 0.50 -23.75
N PHE A 854 3.58 1.48 -23.00
CA PHE A 854 2.22 1.40 -22.45
C PHE A 854 1.15 1.27 -23.54
N GLN A 855 0.07 0.53 -23.24
CA GLN A 855 -1.18 0.62 -23.99
C GLN A 855 -1.68 2.05 -23.89
N LYS A 856 -2.20 2.56 -24.99
CA LYS A 856 -2.94 3.81 -25.01
C LYS A 856 -4.16 3.70 -24.11
N ALA A 857 -4.32 4.64 -23.20
CA ALA A 857 -5.42 4.72 -22.24
C ALA A 857 -5.97 6.15 -22.17
N ILE A 858 -7.22 6.27 -21.73
CA ILE A 858 -7.81 7.55 -21.32
C ILE A 858 -7.48 7.76 -19.85
N PHE A 859 -6.94 8.93 -19.49
CA PHE A 859 -6.75 9.31 -18.09
C PHE A 859 -7.83 10.30 -17.68
N VAL A 860 -8.39 10.10 -16.49
CA VAL A 860 -9.42 10.94 -15.90
C VAL A 860 -8.97 11.37 -14.51
N PHE A 861 -9.04 12.67 -14.22
CA PHE A 861 -8.69 13.27 -12.94
C PHE A 861 -9.94 13.92 -12.33
N PRO A 862 -10.64 13.23 -11.41
CA PRO A 862 -11.83 13.78 -10.74
C PRO A 862 -11.48 14.73 -9.59
N ASP A 863 -12.34 15.73 -9.33
CA ASP A 863 -12.16 16.72 -8.26
C ASP A 863 -12.54 16.21 -6.88
N GLY A 864 -11.54 15.86 -6.07
CA GLY A 864 -11.69 15.50 -4.65
C GLY A 864 -11.56 16.67 -3.67
N ARG A 865 -11.44 17.91 -4.15
CA ARG A 865 -11.29 19.09 -3.29
C ARG A 865 -12.64 19.52 -2.69
N CYS A 866 -12.62 20.01 -1.45
CA CYS A 866 -13.79 20.68 -0.87
C CYS A 866 -14.20 21.91 -1.67
N ARG A 867 -15.50 22.06 -1.92
CA ARG A 867 -16.12 23.22 -2.59
C ARG A 867 -17.13 23.89 -1.67
N GLY A 868 -17.09 25.22 -1.61
CA GLY A 868 -18.04 25.98 -0.80
C GLY A 868 -17.96 25.65 0.69
N ALA A 869 -19.04 25.08 1.24
CA ALA A 869 -19.18 24.76 2.66
C ALA A 869 -19.06 23.25 2.97
N GLU A 870 -18.60 22.44 2.01
CA GLU A 870 -18.44 20.98 2.15
C GLU A 870 -17.52 20.60 3.32
N CYS A 871 -16.33 21.19 3.34
CA CYS A 871 -15.24 20.91 4.26
C CYS A 871 -14.12 21.94 4.06
N VAL A 872 -12.95 21.75 4.67
CA VAL A 872 -11.81 22.67 4.62
C VAL A 872 -11.01 22.51 3.32
N ASN A 873 -10.36 21.35 3.08
CA ASN A 873 -9.51 21.16 1.91
C ASN A 873 -9.66 19.81 1.19
N GLY A 874 -10.00 18.72 1.87
CA GLY A 874 -10.09 17.38 1.28
C GLY A 874 -11.34 16.59 1.68
N THR A 875 -11.88 15.84 0.72
CA THR A 875 -13.08 14.99 0.91
C THR A 875 -12.75 13.52 1.15
N PHE A 876 -11.46 13.12 1.04
CA PHE A 876 -11.04 11.71 1.06
C PHE A 876 -11.81 10.82 0.09
N TYR A 877 -12.33 11.43 -0.99
CA TYR A 877 -13.17 10.80 -1.99
C TYR A 877 -14.40 10.07 -1.42
N THR A 878 -14.91 10.51 -0.27
CA THR A 878 -15.97 9.84 0.50
C THR A 878 -17.30 10.59 0.41
N ASP A 879 -18.40 9.84 0.41
CA ASP A 879 -19.73 10.40 0.61
C ASP A 879 -19.93 10.68 2.10
N ALA A 880 -20.10 11.95 2.46
CA ALA A 880 -20.46 12.30 3.82
C ALA A 880 -21.84 11.73 4.18
N PRO A 881 -22.10 11.43 5.47
CA PRO A 881 -23.41 11.02 5.95
C PRO A 881 -24.50 12.00 5.48
N GLU A 882 -25.69 11.50 5.16
CA GLU A 882 -26.82 12.35 4.75
C GLU A 882 -27.17 13.41 5.82
N SER A 883 -26.89 13.11 7.09
CA SER A 883 -27.07 14.03 8.21
C SER A 883 -26.04 15.16 8.25
N THR A 884 -24.91 15.08 7.54
CA THR A 884 -23.89 16.13 7.49
C THR A 884 -24.37 17.30 6.60
N PRO A 885 -24.63 18.49 7.16
CA PRO A 885 -25.15 19.60 6.37
C PRO A 885 -24.13 20.10 5.33
N ASN A 886 -24.54 20.10 4.06
CA ASN A 886 -23.69 20.38 2.90
C ASN A 886 -22.53 19.41 2.72
N GLY A 887 -22.61 18.19 3.29
CA GLY A 887 -21.59 17.16 3.09
C GLY A 887 -21.43 16.78 1.61
N PRO A 888 -20.21 16.55 1.11
CA PRO A 888 -19.97 16.16 -0.26
C PRO A 888 -20.39 14.70 -0.51
N ALA A 889 -21.00 14.43 -1.66
CA ALA A 889 -21.22 13.08 -2.18
C ALA A 889 -20.10 12.74 -3.19
N MET A 890 -18.86 12.61 -2.69
CA MET A 890 -17.68 12.52 -3.56
C MET A 890 -17.46 11.14 -4.23
N GLU A 891 -17.83 10.05 -3.59
CA GLU A 891 -17.86 8.74 -4.25
C GLU A 891 -18.90 8.72 -5.35
N THR A 892 -20.11 9.16 -5.03
CA THR A 892 -21.22 9.25 -5.98
C THR A 892 -20.84 10.16 -7.15
N PHE A 893 -20.19 11.30 -6.89
CA PHE A 893 -19.66 12.19 -7.94
C PHE A 893 -18.65 11.46 -8.84
N LEU A 894 -17.71 10.71 -8.26
CA LEU A 894 -16.72 9.96 -9.02
C LEU A 894 -17.38 8.89 -9.89
N LEU A 895 -18.37 8.16 -9.38
CA LEU A 895 -19.10 7.14 -10.13
C LEU A 895 -19.95 7.75 -11.27
N ASP A 896 -20.55 8.92 -11.06
CA ASP A 896 -21.20 9.69 -12.12
C ASP A 896 -20.21 10.10 -13.22
N VAL A 897 -18.97 10.48 -12.86
CA VAL A 897 -17.89 10.76 -13.82
C VAL A 897 -17.54 9.50 -14.60
N VAL A 898 -17.48 8.32 -13.95
CA VAL A 898 -17.22 7.05 -14.65
C VAL A 898 -18.27 6.80 -15.73
N ASP A 899 -19.55 6.94 -15.37
CA ASP A 899 -20.67 6.74 -16.29
C ASP A 899 -20.64 7.74 -17.45
N TYR A 900 -20.34 9.01 -17.16
CA TYR A 900 -20.18 10.05 -18.17
C TYR A 900 -19.06 9.72 -19.16
N VAL A 901 -17.91 9.26 -18.67
CA VAL A 901 -16.75 8.95 -19.51
C VAL A 901 -17.06 7.79 -20.46
N ASP A 902 -17.70 6.73 -19.97
CA ASP A 902 -18.11 5.59 -20.79
C ASP A 902 -19.17 5.95 -21.83
N ALA A 903 -20.09 6.86 -21.51
CA ALA A 903 -21.13 7.31 -22.43
C ALA A 903 -20.60 8.25 -23.53
N THR A 904 -19.51 8.99 -23.24
CA THR A 904 -19.04 10.10 -24.08
C THR A 904 -17.82 9.72 -24.93
N TYR A 905 -16.91 8.90 -24.39
CA TYR A 905 -15.64 8.58 -25.03
C TYR A 905 -15.58 7.12 -25.51
N ARG A 906 -14.61 6.80 -26.36
CA ARG A 906 -14.40 5.43 -26.87
C ARG A 906 -13.67 4.58 -25.83
N THR A 907 -14.37 4.20 -24.78
CA THR A 907 -13.86 3.27 -23.76
C THR A 907 -14.04 1.81 -24.21
N ARG A 908 -13.17 0.91 -23.72
CA ARG A 908 -13.31 -0.55 -23.95
C ARG A 908 -14.53 -1.07 -23.20
N ALA A 909 -15.33 -1.88 -23.89
CA ALA A 909 -16.43 -2.58 -23.24
C ALA A 909 -15.91 -3.78 -22.43
N PRO A 910 -16.63 -4.21 -21.38
CA PRO A 910 -16.27 -5.41 -20.64
C PRO A 910 -16.16 -6.64 -21.56
N GLU A 911 -15.15 -7.46 -21.31
CA GLU A 911 -14.83 -8.65 -22.10
C GLU A 911 -14.51 -9.82 -21.18
N THR A 912 -14.91 -11.02 -21.58
CA THR A 912 -14.53 -12.26 -20.88
C THR A 912 -13.47 -12.98 -21.68
N ILE A 913 -12.30 -13.18 -21.07
CA ILE A 913 -11.15 -13.80 -21.70
C ILE A 913 -10.71 -14.99 -20.84
N GLN A 914 -10.33 -16.08 -21.50
CA GLN A 914 -9.75 -17.23 -20.82
C GLN A 914 -8.31 -16.91 -20.41
N VAL A 915 -8.02 -17.00 -19.12
CA VAL A 915 -6.69 -16.73 -18.53
C VAL A 915 -6.19 -17.96 -17.77
N TRP A 916 -4.88 -18.05 -17.58
CA TRP A 916 -4.24 -18.99 -16.66
C TRP A 916 -3.98 -18.27 -15.34
N GLU A 917 -4.69 -18.65 -14.28
CA GLU A 917 -4.59 -18.03 -12.96
C GLU A 917 -4.78 -19.01 -11.81
#